data_AF-A0A3B8YUV9-F1
#
_entry.id   AF-A0A3B8YUV9-F1
#
_cell.length_a   1.000
_cell.length_b   1.000
_cell.length_c   1.000
_cell.angle_alpha   90.00
_cell.angle_beta   90.00
_cell.angle_gamma   90.00
#
_symmetry.space_group_name_H-M   'P 1'
#
loop_
_entity.id
_entity.type
_entity.pdbx_description
1 polymer ?
#
loop_
_entity_poly.entity_id
_entity_poly.type
_entity_poly.pdbx_seq_one_letter_code
_entity_poly.pdbx_strand_id
1 'polypeptide(L)'
;MFPTVRISLSHTGWSGLAYTLIFLGLSWHWLAVADTSSGVGANAADEPLVVYILGWVRLALSTQPAQLFDAPINFPARLQLAGSEHLLSTQILFAPIYQLTQNNLLAANLTLFLTYPISALAMQRLLLALGSRAFPAFVIGLGFSLGPFQAPANLHLLQYLNLYLPLVALALLRLRAVPSAGRMAAFGLITVLALLSSYYTAIITAVGGGIWGLLELSRKAPERSRFLGLAAIAAGVAASLLLLISLPYFDYLELIKQGGIASGPRGISPLSRLIFANETSWVHLRLIFRLGLAALVFGSKSTRRCAFGGLMTVWVARHLAGDGDLFLQTLGIISPPSFSIWSIPGLEFFRYPFRFAILAGFGCALTAAAVLACARERLGMPIMTGLTIALALFIGIERGGAMSINHPVKFIDASPKLVQRIIEVTAKHGQGPILELPYLAPLNGGQLLRGGTEVRSMLRSLEHGMPLVLGHTGYKPRHRPQIRKQVYPYSSPSLQRLVDATSLRWILLRPPDQWSESTIRNRKAILRIPTLTSRASVDGWELLEVTSRPWSSLWIDSIRAGTDESSTALGTPLTALEKSAVRGSIQLSLGQPVAAQGRASATIVITNLGEGIWPATNYRRSTQNPFLVRAFAQWREISQPEIPDTPSRVVHEQALTLGWDLRPGEPYAFFAKLTTPPVPGSYSLALKIGQGEDGSFRSLGVTSAEQIIEVLDAEPVSPD
;
A
#
# COMPACT_ATOMS: atom_id res chain seq x y z
N MET A 1 -24.89 33.17 -23.27
CA MET A 1 -24.10 32.59 -24.37
C MET A 1 -22.66 32.99 -24.11
N PHE A 2 -21.74 32.06 -23.83
CA PHE A 2 -20.33 32.44 -23.74
C PHE A 2 -19.85 32.77 -25.16
N PRO A 3 -19.03 33.81 -25.38
CA PRO A 3 -18.29 33.88 -26.62
C PRO A 3 -17.47 32.60 -26.72
N THR A 4 -17.74 31.77 -27.72
CA THR A 4 -16.83 30.69 -28.12
C THR A 4 -15.54 31.36 -28.56
N VAL A 5 -14.65 31.64 -27.61
CA VAL A 5 -13.29 32.05 -27.90
C VAL A 5 -12.67 30.87 -28.63
N ARG A 6 -12.57 30.96 -29.96
CA ARG A 6 -11.73 30.07 -30.76
C ARG A 6 -10.29 30.35 -30.33
N ILE A 7 -9.82 29.64 -29.31
CA ILE A 7 -8.41 29.73 -28.94
C ILE A 7 -7.65 29.00 -30.05
N SER A 8 -6.86 29.75 -30.83
CA SER A 8 -6.01 29.17 -31.87
C SER A 8 -5.16 28.03 -31.29
N LEU A 9 -4.95 26.97 -32.09
CA LEU A 9 -4.02 25.89 -31.78
C LEU A 9 -2.63 26.45 -31.44
N SER A 10 -2.22 27.54 -32.10
CA SER A 10 -0.93 28.23 -31.84
C SER A 10 -0.80 28.73 -30.40
N HIS A 11 -1.80 29.40 -29.84
CA HIS A 11 -1.77 29.88 -28.45
C HIS A 11 -1.74 28.74 -27.41
N THR A 12 -2.32 27.60 -27.77
CA THR A 12 -2.30 26.38 -26.94
C THR A 12 -0.89 25.78 -26.92
N GLY A 13 -0.24 25.72 -28.08
CA GLY A 13 1.15 25.28 -28.22
C GLY A 13 2.11 26.15 -27.41
N TRP A 14 1.99 27.48 -27.50
CA TRP A 14 2.84 28.40 -26.74
C TRP A 14 2.68 28.28 -25.21
N SER A 15 1.45 28.14 -24.71
CA SER A 15 1.23 27.94 -23.27
C SER A 15 1.79 26.60 -22.79
N GLY A 16 1.60 25.54 -23.57
CA GLY A 16 2.16 24.22 -23.28
C GLY A 16 3.68 24.22 -23.25
N LEU A 17 4.32 24.87 -24.23
CA LEU A 17 5.77 25.05 -24.27
C LEU A 17 6.26 25.85 -23.05
N ALA A 18 5.61 26.96 -22.73
CA ALA A 18 5.97 27.78 -21.57
C ALA A 18 5.88 26.99 -20.25
N TYR A 19 4.80 26.24 -20.03
CA TYR A 19 4.71 25.38 -18.85
C TYR A 19 5.81 24.32 -18.82
N THR A 20 6.08 23.69 -19.96
CA THR A 20 7.14 22.66 -20.05
C THR A 20 8.49 23.26 -19.69
N LEU A 21 8.85 24.43 -20.23
CA LEU A 21 10.11 25.12 -19.91
C LEU A 21 10.21 25.52 -18.43
N ILE A 22 9.11 26.03 -17.84
CA ILE A 22 9.07 26.38 -16.42
C ILE A 22 9.29 25.12 -15.56
N PHE A 23 8.56 24.03 -15.83
CA PHE A 23 8.72 22.80 -15.07
C PHE A 23 10.07 22.12 -15.29
N LEU A 24 10.66 22.22 -16.49
CA LEU A 24 12.04 21.78 -16.75
C LEU A 24 13.01 22.53 -15.84
N GLY A 25 12.89 23.85 -15.74
CA GLY A 25 13.72 24.66 -14.84
C GLY A 25 13.53 24.29 -13.37
N LEU A 26 12.27 24.19 -12.90
CA LEU A 26 11.94 23.83 -11.51
C LEU A 26 12.38 22.39 -11.15
N SER A 27 12.41 21.49 -12.12
CA SER A 27 12.66 20.06 -11.92
C SER A 27 14.07 19.63 -12.33
N TRP A 28 14.92 20.55 -12.79
CA TRP A 28 16.20 20.21 -13.44
C TRP A 28 17.09 19.31 -12.58
N HIS A 29 17.25 19.62 -11.29
CA HIS A 29 18.06 18.82 -10.36
C HIS A 29 17.55 17.39 -10.19
N TRP A 30 16.22 17.20 -10.27
CA TRP A 30 15.61 15.86 -10.22
C TRP A 30 15.73 15.13 -11.56
N LEU A 31 15.43 15.82 -12.67
CA LEU A 31 15.51 15.24 -14.02
C LEU A 31 16.92 14.82 -14.40
N ALA A 32 17.94 15.55 -13.94
CA ALA A 32 19.35 15.23 -14.19
C ALA A 32 19.80 13.87 -13.63
N VAL A 33 19.06 13.32 -12.66
CA VAL A 33 19.35 12.03 -12.01
C VAL A 33 18.15 11.06 -12.06
N ALA A 34 17.19 11.32 -12.94
CA ALA A 34 15.92 10.59 -13.00
C ALA A 34 16.06 9.12 -13.47
N ASP A 35 17.22 8.74 -13.99
CA ASP A 35 17.54 7.37 -14.40
C ASP A 35 17.96 6.48 -13.23
N THR A 36 18.44 7.09 -12.14
CA THR A 36 19.06 6.42 -10.99
C THR A 36 18.48 6.85 -9.66
N SER A 37 17.62 7.87 -9.63
CA SER A 37 17.01 8.41 -8.43
C SER A 37 15.55 8.79 -8.63
N SER A 38 14.76 8.71 -7.57
CA SER A 38 13.43 9.31 -7.50
C SER A 38 13.49 10.64 -6.71
N GLY A 39 12.37 11.36 -6.65
CA GLY A 39 12.26 12.66 -5.96
C GLY A 39 12.38 12.56 -4.43
N VAL A 40 11.54 13.28 -3.69
CA VAL A 40 11.60 13.28 -2.21
C VAL A 40 11.14 11.92 -1.66
N GLY A 41 12.08 11.14 -1.15
CA GLY A 41 11.84 9.83 -0.55
C GLY A 41 11.21 9.91 0.84
N ALA A 42 9.97 10.39 0.91
CA ALA A 42 9.19 10.37 2.15
C ALA A 42 8.97 8.93 2.67
N ASN A 43 8.92 7.92 1.77
CA ASN A 43 8.84 6.50 2.12
C ASN A 43 9.66 5.61 1.16
N ALA A 44 10.67 4.92 1.71
CA ALA A 44 11.62 4.13 0.92
C ALA A 44 11.07 2.87 0.22
N ALA A 45 9.91 2.35 0.60
CA ALA A 45 9.28 1.19 -0.05
C ALA A 45 8.32 1.55 -1.19
N ASP A 46 7.93 2.80 -1.23
CA ASP A 46 6.56 3.16 -1.55
C ASP A 46 6.56 3.79 -2.96
N GLU A 47 7.59 4.58 -3.27
CA GLU A 47 7.96 4.99 -4.63
C GLU A 47 8.42 3.81 -5.51
N PRO A 48 9.35 2.93 -5.08
CA PRO A 48 9.72 1.77 -5.89
C PRO A 48 8.55 0.80 -6.13
N LEU A 49 7.54 0.76 -5.26
CA LEU A 49 6.32 0.00 -5.51
C LEU A 49 5.56 0.57 -6.72
N VAL A 50 5.46 1.89 -6.86
CA VAL A 50 4.82 2.52 -8.02
C VAL A 50 5.56 2.18 -9.31
N VAL A 51 6.89 2.22 -9.30
CA VAL A 51 7.71 1.82 -10.45
C VAL A 51 7.46 0.36 -10.81
N TYR A 52 7.41 -0.52 -9.80
CA TYR A 52 7.09 -1.93 -10.02
C TYR A 52 5.71 -2.13 -10.64
N ILE A 53 4.68 -1.46 -10.12
CA ILE A 53 3.31 -1.54 -10.65
C ILE A 53 3.29 -1.14 -12.13
N LEU A 54 3.92 -0.01 -12.48
CA LEU A 54 3.97 0.46 -13.87
C LEU A 54 4.66 -0.55 -14.78
N GLY A 55 5.81 -1.09 -14.36
CA GLY A 55 6.56 -2.10 -15.10
C GLY A 55 5.80 -3.42 -15.26
N TRP A 56 5.16 -3.91 -14.19
CA TRP A 56 4.34 -5.12 -14.21
C TRP A 56 3.14 -4.96 -15.13
N VAL A 57 2.37 -3.88 -14.98
CA VAL A 57 1.17 -3.62 -15.79
C VAL A 57 1.54 -3.52 -17.27
N ARG A 58 2.63 -2.82 -17.61
CA ARG A 58 3.16 -2.79 -18.98
C ARG A 58 3.48 -4.19 -19.49
N LEU A 59 4.19 -5.00 -18.69
CA LEU A 59 4.58 -6.35 -19.06
C LEU A 59 3.34 -7.23 -19.28
N ALA A 60 2.42 -7.26 -18.32
CA ALA A 60 1.21 -8.07 -18.36
C ALA A 60 0.30 -7.66 -19.53
N LEU A 61 0.10 -6.37 -19.79
CA LEU A 61 -0.67 -5.91 -20.96
C LEU A 61 -0.05 -6.36 -22.29
N SER A 62 1.28 -6.50 -22.35
CA SER A 62 2.00 -6.87 -23.58
C SER A 62 2.12 -8.38 -23.78
N THR A 63 2.13 -9.18 -22.71
CA THR A 63 2.42 -10.61 -22.79
C THR A 63 1.25 -11.50 -22.36
N GLN A 64 0.54 -11.13 -21.29
CA GLN A 64 -0.47 -11.98 -20.64
C GLN A 64 -1.57 -11.11 -19.97
N PRO A 65 -2.43 -10.42 -20.75
CA PRO A 65 -3.37 -9.44 -20.20
C PRO A 65 -4.42 -10.05 -19.25
N ALA A 66 -4.76 -11.33 -19.43
CA ALA A 66 -5.65 -12.07 -18.52
C ALA A 66 -5.06 -12.26 -17.11
N GLN A 67 -3.74 -12.16 -16.97
CA GLN A 67 -3.01 -12.27 -15.70
C GLN A 67 -2.61 -10.90 -15.14
N LEU A 68 -3.20 -9.80 -15.62
CA LEU A 68 -2.89 -8.44 -15.17
C LEU A 68 -2.86 -8.32 -13.64
N PHE A 69 -3.81 -8.95 -12.95
CA PHE A 69 -3.89 -8.89 -11.50
C PHE A 69 -2.96 -9.85 -10.75
N ASP A 70 -2.37 -10.82 -11.44
CA ASP A 70 -1.49 -11.85 -10.86
C ASP A 70 -0.02 -11.41 -10.84
N ALA A 71 0.24 -10.25 -10.23
CA ALA A 71 1.60 -9.79 -9.99
C ALA A 71 2.40 -10.87 -9.22
N PRO A 72 3.60 -11.27 -9.69
CA PRO A 72 4.28 -12.48 -9.22
C PRO A 72 5.08 -12.20 -7.93
N ILE A 73 4.37 -11.76 -6.89
CA ILE A 73 4.89 -11.47 -5.55
C ILE A 73 4.12 -12.28 -4.50
N ASN A 74 4.71 -12.53 -3.33
CA ASN A 74 4.08 -13.38 -2.30
C ASN A 74 3.59 -14.72 -2.85
N PHE A 75 4.39 -15.32 -3.74
CA PHE A 75 4.06 -16.57 -4.42
C PHE A 75 3.76 -17.68 -3.38
N PRO A 76 2.71 -18.50 -3.57
CA PRO A 76 1.91 -18.67 -4.80
C PRO A 76 0.56 -17.92 -4.83
N ALA A 77 0.37 -16.90 -3.98
CA ALA A 77 -0.92 -16.20 -3.93
C ALA A 77 -1.21 -15.44 -5.23
N ARG A 78 -2.47 -15.50 -5.67
CA ARG A 78 -3.01 -14.80 -6.85
C ARG A 78 -3.46 -13.38 -6.53
N LEU A 79 -3.80 -12.62 -7.57
CA LEU A 79 -4.45 -11.31 -7.49
C LEU A 79 -3.65 -10.27 -6.68
N GLN A 80 -2.32 -10.35 -6.69
CA GLN A 80 -1.48 -9.51 -5.83
C GLN A 80 -1.43 -8.05 -6.26
N LEU A 81 -1.74 -7.74 -7.52
CA LEU A 81 -1.91 -6.34 -7.95
C LEU A 81 -3.20 -5.73 -7.34
N ALA A 82 -4.23 -6.55 -7.09
CA ALA A 82 -5.47 -6.08 -6.46
C ALA A 82 -5.26 -5.62 -5.01
N GLY A 83 -4.19 -6.07 -4.36
CA GLY A 83 -3.73 -5.51 -3.08
C GLY A 83 -3.08 -4.12 -3.20
N SER A 84 -3.05 -3.52 -4.39
CA SER A 84 -2.43 -2.22 -4.69
C SER A 84 -3.31 -1.42 -5.68
N GLU A 85 -2.70 -0.53 -6.47
CA GLU A 85 -3.35 0.24 -7.54
C GLU A 85 -2.99 -0.35 -8.91
N HIS A 86 -3.85 -0.22 -9.92
CA HIS A 86 -3.60 -0.74 -11.27
C HIS A 86 -2.89 0.24 -12.21
N LEU A 87 -2.98 1.56 -11.98
CA LEU A 87 -2.33 2.61 -12.79
C LEU A 87 -2.49 2.48 -14.32
N LEU A 88 -3.62 1.97 -14.80
CA LEU A 88 -3.84 1.60 -16.20
C LEU A 88 -3.76 2.80 -17.14
N SER A 89 -4.44 3.91 -16.86
CA SER A 89 -4.39 5.06 -17.76
C SER A 89 -3.02 5.75 -17.79
N THR A 90 -2.21 5.60 -16.74
CA THR A 90 -0.84 6.08 -16.67
C THR A 90 0.06 5.41 -17.72
N GLN A 91 -0.31 4.20 -18.19
CA GLN A 91 0.42 3.50 -19.26
C GLN A 91 0.44 4.24 -20.59
N ILE A 92 -0.51 5.16 -20.84
CA ILE A 92 -0.53 6.00 -22.05
C ILE A 92 0.77 6.80 -22.19
N LEU A 93 1.35 7.24 -21.07
CA LEU A 93 2.63 7.93 -21.03
C LEU A 93 3.77 6.94 -20.73
N PHE A 94 3.60 6.08 -19.73
CA PHE A 94 4.68 5.22 -19.24
C PHE A 94 5.17 4.21 -20.27
N ALA A 95 4.28 3.46 -20.93
CA ALA A 95 4.66 2.40 -21.85
C ALA A 95 5.48 2.90 -23.06
N PRO A 96 5.09 3.96 -23.79
CA PRO A 96 5.91 4.47 -24.88
C PRO A 96 7.24 5.07 -24.41
N ILE A 97 7.28 5.73 -23.25
CA ILE A 97 8.54 6.26 -22.70
C ILE A 97 9.47 5.10 -22.34
N TYR A 98 8.95 4.06 -21.68
CA TYR A 98 9.72 2.86 -21.40
C TYR A 98 10.26 2.23 -22.68
N GLN A 99 9.47 2.16 -23.75
CA GLN A 99 9.92 1.59 -25.02
C GLN A 99 11.14 2.34 -25.58
N LEU A 100 11.23 3.65 -25.35
CA LEU A 100 12.35 4.49 -25.77
C LEU A 100 13.55 4.42 -24.82
N THR A 101 13.32 4.27 -23.51
CA THR A 101 14.39 4.36 -22.50
C THR A 101 14.91 3.01 -22.03
N GLN A 102 14.10 1.96 -22.14
CA GLN A 102 14.32 0.63 -21.55
C GLN A 102 14.65 0.68 -20.03
N ASN A 103 14.24 1.74 -19.34
CA ASN A 103 14.48 1.96 -17.92
C ASN A 103 13.16 2.32 -17.23
N ASN A 104 12.70 1.44 -16.33
CA ASN A 104 11.44 1.59 -15.60
C ASN A 104 11.41 2.87 -14.75
N LEU A 105 12.51 3.19 -14.07
CA LEU A 105 12.59 4.37 -13.20
C LEU A 105 12.57 5.66 -14.02
N LEU A 106 13.40 5.73 -15.07
CA LEU A 106 13.43 6.89 -15.96
C LEU A 106 12.06 7.12 -16.61
N ALA A 107 11.41 6.05 -17.07
CA ALA A 107 10.07 6.13 -17.63
C ALA A 107 9.02 6.62 -16.62
N ALA A 108 9.09 6.16 -15.36
CA ALA A 108 8.20 6.61 -14.29
C ALA A 108 8.43 8.10 -13.96
N ASN A 109 9.68 8.53 -13.84
CA ASN A 109 10.03 9.93 -13.56
C ASN A 109 9.61 10.86 -14.70
N LEU A 110 9.86 10.49 -15.96
CA LEU A 110 9.42 11.29 -17.11
C LEU A 110 7.88 11.31 -17.23
N THR A 111 7.21 10.20 -16.93
CA THR A 111 5.74 10.16 -16.85
C THR A 111 5.24 11.14 -15.80
N LEU A 112 5.80 11.09 -14.58
CA LEU A 112 5.50 12.02 -13.49
C LEU A 112 5.71 13.48 -13.94
N PHE A 113 6.86 13.76 -14.55
CA PHE A 113 7.21 15.10 -15.03
C PHE A 113 6.14 15.64 -15.99
N LEU A 114 5.71 14.84 -16.97
CA LEU A 114 4.71 15.25 -17.97
C LEU A 114 3.35 15.57 -17.34
N THR A 115 3.02 15.03 -16.16
CA THR A 115 1.75 15.33 -15.50
C THR A 115 1.63 16.80 -15.11
N TYR A 116 2.74 17.48 -14.78
CA TYR A 116 2.73 18.88 -14.37
C TYR A 116 2.30 19.85 -15.50
N PRO A 117 3.00 19.94 -16.65
CA PRO A 117 2.58 20.83 -17.72
C PRO A 117 1.21 20.46 -18.29
N ILE A 118 0.85 19.17 -18.33
CA ILE A 118 -0.48 18.72 -18.76
C ILE A 118 -1.57 19.23 -17.79
N SER A 119 -1.35 19.10 -16.48
CA SER A 119 -2.27 19.57 -15.44
C SER A 119 -2.46 21.09 -15.48
N ALA A 120 -1.35 21.84 -15.60
CA ALA A 120 -1.37 23.29 -15.69
C ALA A 120 -2.13 23.76 -16.93
N LEU A 121 -1.84 23.16 -18.10
CA LEU A 121 -2.53 23.46 -19.34
C LEU A 121 -4.01 23.12 -19.22
N ALA A 122 -4.38 21.91 -18.76
CA ALA A 122 -5.78 21.52 -18.60
C ALA A 122 -6.57 22.51 -17.75
N MET A 123 -6.01 22.96 -16.63
CA MET A 123 -6.65 23.95 -15.77
C MET A 123 -6.75 25.32 -16.45
N GLN A 124 -5.68 25.80 -17.10
CA GLN A 124 -5.73 27.04 -17.87
C GLN A 124 -6.84 26.99 -18.94
N ARG A 125 -6.98 25.88 -19.66
CA ARG A 125 -8.03 25.71 -20.69
C ARG A 125 -9.43 25.73 -20.10
N LEU A 126 -9.64 25.11 -18.94
CA LEU A 126 -10.90 25.21 -18.21
C LEU A 126 -11.21 26.66 -17.83
N LEU A 127 -10.25 27.36 -17.23
CA LEU A 127 -10.43 28.74 -16.77
C LEU A 127 -10.71 29.72 -17.92
N LEU A 128 -10.01 29.57 -19.04
CA LEU A 128 -10.27 30.33 -20.26
C LEU A 128 -11.69 30.07 -20.77
N ALA A 129 -12.14 28.81 -20.77
CA ALA A 129 -13.50 28.45 -21.17
C ALA A 129 -14.57 29.00 -20.21
N LEU A 130 -14.20 29.31 -18.96
CA LEU A 130 -15.04 29.97 -17.98
C LEU A 130 -15.02 31.50 -18.05
N GLY A 131 -14.23 32.07 -18.96
CA GLY A 131 -14.13 33.52 -19.20
C GLY A 131 -13.02 34.22 -18.42
N SER A 132 -12.08 33.47 -17.83
CA SER A 132 -10.88 34.06 -17.23
C SER A 132 -9.98 34.70 -18.29
N ARG A 133 -9.20 35.71 -17.88
CA ARG A 133 -8.17 36.32 -18.75
C ARG A 133 -6.97 35.38 -18.87
N ALA A 134 -6.25 35.48 -19.98
CA ALA A 134 -5.14 34.57 -20.29
C ALA A 134 -4.05 34.53 -19.21
N PHE A 135 -3.63 35.69 -18.70
CA PHE A 135 -2.58 35.78 -17.70
C PHE A 135 -2.98 35.17 -16.33
N PRO A 136 -4.12 35.55 -15.71
CA PRO A 136 -4.65 34.86 -14.53
C PRO A 136 -4.85 33.36 -14.73
N ALA A 137 -5.42 32.95 -15.88
CA ALA A 137 -5.62 31.54 -16.18
C ALA A 137 -4.28 30.78 -16.24
N PHE A 138 -3.24 31.41 -16.79
CA PHE A 138 -1.90 30.83 -16.88
C PHE A 138 -1.29 30.62 -15.49
N VAL A 139 -1.29 31.66 -14.65
CA VAL A 139 -0.73 31.62 -13.29
C VAL A 139 -1.50 30.65 -12.38
N ILE A 140 -2.82 30.64 -12.45
CA ILE A 140 -3.63 29.69 -11.67
C ILE A 140 -3.41 28.24 -12.16
N GLY A 141 -3.21 28.04 -13.46
CA GLY A 141 -2.83 26.73 -14.00
C GLY A 141 -1.52 26.22 -13.38
N LEU A 142 -0.50 27.08 -13.28
CA LEU A 142 0.76 26.78 -12.59
C LEU A 142 0.52 26.39 -11.12
N GLY A 143 -0.24 27.22 -10.40
CA GLY A 143 -0.55 26.99 -8.98
C GLY A 143 -1.35 25.70 -8.74
N PHE A 144 -2.29 25.36 -9.63
CA PHE A 144 -3.05 24.11 -9.56
C PHE A 144 -2.16 22.89 -9.74
N SER A 145 -1.26 22.92 -10.73
CA SER A 145 -0.34 21.83 -10.99
C SER A 145 0.64 21.60 -9.83
N LEU A 146 0.99 22.65 -9.07
CA LEU A 146 1.80 22.59 -7.86
C LEU A 146 0.96 22.52 -6.58
N GLY A 147 -0.32 22.15 -6.70
CA GLY A 147 -1.29 22.09 -5.60
C GLY A 147 -0.97 21.03 -4.54
N PRO A 148 -1.92 20.75 -3.63
CA PRO A 148 -1.72 19.80 -2.54
C PRO A 148 -1.16 18.45 -3.00
N PHE A 149 -0.14 17.94 -2.29
CA PHE A 149 0.59 16.69 -2.59
C PHE A 149 1.34 16.64 -3.94
N GLN A 150 1.43 17.75 -4.68
CA GLN A 150 2.15 17.79 -5.96
C GLN A 150 3.59 18.32 -5.84
N ALA A 151 3.95 18.98 -4.75
CA ALA A 151 5.29 19.51 -4.49
C ALA A 151 5.67 19.21 -3.02
N PRO A 152 6.90 18.70 -2.75
CA PRO A 152 7.94 18.33 -3.72
C PRO A 152 7.56 17.13 -4.62
N ALA A 153 8.30 16.94 -5.71
CA ALA A 153 8.05 15.86 -6.66
C ALA A 153 8.26 14.49 -5.99
N ASN A 154 7.33 13.58 -6.19
CA ASN A 154 7.38 12.21 -5.65
C ASN A 154 6.59 11.26 -6.56
N LEU A 155 7.03 10.01 -6.67
CA LEU A 155 6.38 9.04 -7.58
C LEU A 155 4.99 8.61 -7.10
N HIS A 156 4.64 8.83 -5.82
CA HIS A 156 3.29 8.56 -5.32
C HIS A 156 2.22 9.43 -5.97
N LEU A 157 2.58 10.58 -6.52
CA LEU A 157 1.68 11.46 -7.26
C LEU A 157 0.91 10.73 -8.36
N LEU A 158 1.52 9.71 -8.98
CA LEU A 158 0.89 8.88 -10.01
C LEU A 158 -0.34 8.10 -9.50
N GLN A 159 -0.51 7.95 -8.18
CA GLN A 159 -1.70 7.35 -7.56
C GLN A 159 -2.86 8.36 -7.40
N TYR A 160 -2.67 9.65 -7.71
CA TYR A 160 -3.70 10.67 -7.49
C TYR A 160 -3.56 11.87 -8.43
N LEU A 161 -3.51 11.58 -9.74
CA LEU A 161 -3.33 12.57 -10.81
C LEU A 161 -4.43 13.64 -10.80
N ASN A 162 -4.07 14.87 -10.45
CA ASN A 162 -4.99 16.01 -10.38
C ASN A 162 -5.47 16.49 -11.76
N LEU A 163 -4.73 16.20 -12.84
CA LEU A 163 -5.01 16.66 -14.21
C LEU A 163 -6.39 16.27 -14.74
N TYR A 164 -6.97 15.18 -14.24
CA TYR A 164 -8.28 14.70 -14.69
C TYR A 164 -9.43 15.59 -14.22
N LEU A 165 -9.29 16.28 -13.08
CA LEU A 165 -10.33 17.19 -12.56
C LEU A 165 -10.67 18.31 -13.56
N PRO A 166 -9.70 19.11 -14.05
CA PRO A 166 -10.00 20.13 -15.04
C PRO A 166 -10.37 19.57 -16.42
N LEU A 167 -9.82 18.41 -16.83
CA LEU A 167 -10.17 17.78 -18.11
C LEU A 167 -11.63 17.32 -18.13
N VAL A 168 -12.09 16.66 -17.08
CA VAL A 168 -13.48 16.21 -16.92
C VAL A 168 -14.43 17.41 -16.88
N ALA A 169 -14.10 18.44 -16.08
CA ALA A 169 -14.92 19.66 -16.01
C ALA A 169 -14.99 20.39 -17.36
N LEU A 170 -13.88 20.46 -18.09
CA LEU A 170 -13.82 21.07 -19.43
C LEU A 170 -14.62 20.24 -20.45
N ALA A 171 -14.54 18.92 -20.41
CA ALA A 171 -15.31 18.04 -21.29
C ALA A 171 -16.81 18.15 -21.03
N LEU A 172 -17.22 18.20 -19.75
CA LEU A 172 -18.61 18.46 -19.35
C LEU A 172 -19.10 19.83 -19.82
N LEU A 173 -18.30 20.88 -19.64
CA LEU A 173 -18.61 22.22 -20.12
C LEU A 173 -18.84 22.24 -21.64
N ARG A 174 -17.98 21.54 -22.40
CA ARG A 174 -18.11 21.41 -23.86
C ARG A 174 -19.34 20.60 -24.24
N LEU A 175 -19.61 19.47 -23.59
CA LEU A 175 -20.80 18.66 -23.83
C LEU A 175 -22.07 19.46 -23.54
N ARG A 176 -22.10 20.23 -22.44
CA ARG A 176 -23.24 21.08 -22.09
C ARG A 176 -23.46 22.23 -23.08
N ALA A 177 -22.38 22.71 -23.72
CA ALA A 177 -22.46 23.78 -24.71
C ALA A 177 -23.11 23.33 -26.02
N VAL A 178 -22.82 22.12 -26.50
CA VAL A 178 -23.52 21.48 -27.65
C VAL A 178 -23.56 19.96 -27.38
N PRO A 179 -24.71 19.44 -26.93
CA PRO A 179 -24.90 18.01 -26.67
C PRO A 179 -24.82 17.18 -27.96
N SER A 180 -23.66 16.58 -28.22
CA SER A 180 -23.43 15.73 -29.40
C SER A 180 -22.68 14.45 -29.05
N ALA A 181 -22.80 13.43 -29.91
CA ALA A 181 -22.13 12.14 -29.72
C ALA A 181 -20.60 12.28 -29.64
N GLY A 182 -19.98 13.15 -30.45
CA GLY A 182 -18.54 13.37 -30.39
C GLY A 182 -18.07 13.99 -29.07
N ARG A 183 -18.87 14.90 -28.47
CA ARG A 183 -18.54 15.47 -27.14
C ARG A 183 -18.85 14.50 -26.02
N MET A 184 -19.86 13.65 -26.19
CA MET A 184 -20.14 12.53 -25.28
C MET A 184 -18.96 11.55 -25.26
N ALA A 185 -18.45 11.18 -26.44
CA ALA A 185 -17.30 10.29 -26.57
C ALA A 185 -16.03 10.89 -25.93
N ALA A 186 -15.76 12.18 -26.16
CA ALA A 186 -14.62 12.87 -25.52
C ALA A 186 -14.75 12.92 -23.99
N PHE A 187 -15.94 13.24 -23.47
CA PHE A 187 -16.21 13.19 -22.03
C PHE A 187 -16.06 11.77 -21.47
N GLY A 188 -16.68 10.78 -22.12
CA GLY A 188 -16.60 9.37 -21.73
C GLY A 188 -15.17 8.86 -21.71
N LEU A 189 -14.36 9.14 -22.75
CA LEU A 189 -12.95 8.74 -22.80
C LEU A 189 -12.16 9.36 -21.64
N ILE A 190 -12.26 10.67 -21.43
CA ILE A 190 -11.52 11.35 -20.34
C ILE A 190 -11.95 10.79 -18.98
N THR A 191 -13.24 10.52 -18.79
CA THR A 191 -13.76 9.94 -17.56
C THR A 191 -13.26 8.51 -17.38
N VAL A 192 -13.26 7.65 -18.41
CA VAL A 192 -12.65 6.31 -18.36
C VAL A 192 -11.18 6.41 -17.95
N LEU A 193 -10.40 7.29 -18.57
CA LEU A 193 -8.99 7.47 -18.23
C LEU A 193 -8.79 7.95 -16.79
N ALA A 194 -9.66 8.83 -16.29
CA ALA A 194 -9.61 9.28 -14.90
C ALA A 194 -9.92 8.13 -13.92
N LEU A 195 -10.95 7.33 -14.22
CA LEU A 195 -11.37 6.21 -13.38
C LEU A 195 -10.33 5.09 -13.38
N LEU A 196 -9.67 4.84 -14.51
CA LEU A 196 -8.61 3.84 -14.65
C LEU A 196 -7.21 4.36 -14.28
N SER A 197 -7.09 5.58 -13.76
CA SER A 197 -5.81 6.11 -13.25
C SER A 197 -5.43 5.49 -11.93
N SER A 198 -6.36 5.47 -10.97
CA SER A 198 -6.21 4.87 -9.65
C SER A 198 -7.57 4.94 -8.95
N TYR A 199 -7.78 4.15 -7.90
CA TYR A 199 -9.03 4.21 -7.17
C TYR A 199 -9.24 5.57 -6.46
N TYR A 200 -8.16 6.21 -5.98
CA TYR A 200 -8.24 7.57 -5.42
C TYR A 200 -8.62 8.63 -6.47
N THR A 201 -7.99 8.61 -7.65
CA THR A 201 -8.34 9.53 -8.74
C THR A 201 -9.77 9.29 -9.22
N ALA A 202 -10.21 8.02 -9.28
CA ALA A 202 -11.56 7.66 -9.68
C ALA A 202 -12.62 8.34 -8.80
N ILE A 203 -12.51 8.21 -7.47
CA ILE A 203 -13.48 8.81 -6.55
C ILE A 203 -13.35 10.33 -6.48
N ILE A 204 -12.13 10.88 -6.46
CA ILE A 204 -11.89 12.33 -6.48
C ILE A 204 -12.51 12.96 -7.74
N THR A 205 -12.33 12.32 -8.90
CA THR A 205 -12.86 12.81 -10.18
C THR A 205 -14.37 12.59 -10.29
N ALA A 206 -14.90 11.49 -9.78
CA ALA A 206 -16.35 11.25 -9.74
C ALA A 206 -17.06 12.32 -8.90
N VAL A 207 -16.52 12.66 -7.72
CA VAL A 207 -17.08 13.71 -6.86
C VAL A 207 -16.94 15.09 -7.54
N GLY A 208 -15.74 15.46 -7.99
CA GLY A 208 -15.51 16.75 -8.64
C GLY A 208 -16.32 16.93 -9.93
N GLY A 209 -16.37 15.89 -10.76
CA GLY A 209 -17.18 15.84 -11.98
C GLY A 209 -18.68 15.85 -11.69
N GLY A 210 -19.13 15.20 -10.62
CA GLY A 210 -20.53 15.23 -10.16
C GLY A 210 -20.95 16.63 -9.72
N ILE A 211 -20.16 17.29 -8.87
CA ILE A 211 -20.38 18.68 -8.46
C ILE A 211 -20.48 19.58 -9.70
N TRP A 212 -19.49 19.50 -10.59
CA TRP A 212 -19.47 20.32 -11.80
C TRP A 212 -20.62 20.00 -12.77
N GLY A 213 -20.98 18.73 -12.92
CA GLY A 213 -22.10 18.26 -13.73
C GLY A 213 -23.43 18.82 -13.23
N LEU A 214 -23.65 18.87 -11.92
CA LEU A 214 -24.83 19.50 -11.30
C LEU A 214 -24.87 21.01 -11.56
N LEU A 215 -23.72 21.70 -11.56
CA LEU A 215 -23.61 23.12 -11.92
C LEU A 215 -23.89 23.38 -13.40
N GLU A 216 -23.53 22.46 -14.29
CA GLU A 216 -23.88 22.51 -15.71
C GLU A 216 -25.36 22.19 -15.96
N LEU A 217 -25.93 21.30 -15.15
CA LEU A 217 -27.34 20.94 -15.18
C LEU A 217 -28.24 22.07 -14.66
N SER A 218 -27.82 22.83 -13.64
CA SER A 218 -28.59 23.96 -13.10
C SER A 218 -28.68 25.15 -14.06
N ARG A 219 -27.86 25.17 -15.12
CA ARG A 219 -27.88 26.20 -16.16
C ARG A 219 -29.16 26.10 -17.00
N LYS A 220 -30.03 27.10 -16.88
CA LYS A 220 -31.20 27.32 -17.76
C LYS A 220 -30.72 27.59 -19.20
N ALA A 221 -30.72 26.55 -20.03
CA ALA A 221 -30.40 26.58 -21.45
C ALA A 221 -31.05 25.36 -22.14
N PRO A 222 -31.34 25.44 -23.45
CA PRO A 222 -31.97 24.34 -24.20
C PRO A 222 -31.14 23.04 -24.15
N GLU A 223 -31.78 21.93 -24.54
CA GLU A 223 -31.17 20.58 -24.60
C GLU A 223 -30.64 20.04 -23.27
N ARG A 224 -31.23 20.47 -22.14
CA ARG A 224 -30.83 20.00 -20.80
C ARG A 224 -31.03 18.48 -20.62
N SER A 225 -32.16 17.94 -21.08
CA SER A 225 -32.46 16.51 -21.04
C SER A 225 -31.49 15.71 -21.88
N ARG A 226 -31.18 16.19 -23.10
CA ARG A 226 -30.20 15.57 -24.00
C ARG A 226 -28.79 15.58 -23.39
N PHE A 227 -28.35 16.70 -22.81
CA PHE A 227 -27.09 16.77 -22.07
C PHE A 227 -27.05 15.73 -20.94
N LEU A 228 -28.10 15.67 -20.12
CA LEU A 228 -28.18 14.75 -19.00
C LEU A 228 -28.12 13.29 -19.48
N GLY A 229 -28.88 12.93 -20.52
CA GLY A 229 -28.86 11.59 -21.11
C GLY A 229 -27.47 11.20 -21.63
N LEU A 230 -26.82 12.06 -22.42
CA LEU A 230 -25.47 11.79 -22.94
C LEU A 230 -24.41 11.71 -21.83
N ALA A 231 -24.46 12.61 -20.85
CA ALA A 231 -23.53 12.59 -19.72
C ALA A 231 -23.73 11.35 -18.85
N ALA A 232 -24.99 10.95 -18.60
CA ALA A 232 -25.32 9.75 -17.84
C ALA A 232 -24.89 8.47 -18.56
N ILE A 233 -25.08 8.38 -19.88
CA ILE A 233 -24.60 7.25 -20.68
C ILE A 233 -23.07 7.16 -20.61
N ALA A 234 -22.36 8.26 -20.86
CA ALA A 234 -20.90 8.28 -20.81
C ALA A 234 -20.35 7.92 -19.41
N ALA A 235 -20.94 8.46 -18.35
CA ALA A 235 -20.56 8.16 -16.98
C ALA A 235 -20.90 6.70 -16.61
N GLY A 236 -22.05 6.19 -17.05
CA GLY A 236 -22.48 4.80 -16.83
C GLY A 236 -21.55 3.80 -17.52
N VAL A 237 -21.14 4.08 -18.77
CA VAL A 237 -20.14 3.27 -19.48
C VAL A 237 -18.80 3.31 -18.75
N ALA A 238 -18.34 4.49 -18.33
CA ALA A 238 -17.07 4.60 -17.60
C ALA A 238 -17.09 3.86 -16.26
N ALA A 239 -18.19 3.96 -15.50
CA ALA A 239 -18.39 3.22 -14.26
C ALA A 239 -18.46 1.71 -14.49
N SER A 240 -19.12 1.27 -15.57
CA SER A 240 -19.21 -0.15 -15.93
C SER A 240 -17.85 -0.74 -16.30
N LEU A 241 -17.02 0.01 -17.03
CA LEU A 241 -15.66 -0.41 -17.36
C LEU A 241 -14.76 -0.47 -16.14
N LEU A 242 -14.85 0.51 -15.23
CA LEU A 242 -14.15 0.45 -13.95
C LEU A 242 -14.60 -0.78 -13.14
N LEU A 243 -15.91 -1.04 -13.05
CA LEU A 243 -16.46 -2.19 -12.34
C LEU A 243 -15.93 -3.51 -12.91
N LEU A 244 -15.95 -3.65 -14.24
CA LEU A 244 -15.46 -4.84 -14.93
C LEU A 244 -13.97 -5.10 -14.63
N ILE A 245 -13.14 -4.05 -14.70
CA ILE A 245 -11.71 -4.15 -14.38
C ILE A 245 -11.50 -4.41 -12.88
N SER A 246 -12.42 -3.98 -12.02
CA SER A 246 -12.34 -4.14 -10.57
C SER A 246 -12.92 -5.47 -10.05
N LEU A 247 -13.43 -6.36 -10.91
CA LEU A 247 -13.94 -7.67 -10.46
C LEU A 247 -12.91 -8.48 -9.65
N PRO A 248 -11.65 -8.66 -10.11
CA PRO A 248 -10.65 -9.39 -9.34
C PRO A 248 -10.29 -8.70 -8.02
N TYR A 249 -10.58 -7.41 -7.92
CA TYR A 249 -10.38 -6.67 -6.68
C TYR A 249 -11.42 -7.01 -5.62
N PHE A 250 -12.69 -7.22 -5.99
CA PHE A 250 -13.70 -7.69 -5.05
C PHE A 250 -13.41 -9.11 -4.55
N ASP A 251 -12.98 -9.99 -5.45
CA ASP A 251 -12.54 -11.34 -5.08
C ASP A 251 -11.38 -11.28 -4.07
N TYR A 252 -10.40 -10.42 -4.34
CA TYR A 252 -9.28 -10.21 -3.43
C TYR A 252 -9.72 -9.63 -2.08
N LEU A 253 -10.67 -8.68 -2.07
CA LEU A 253 -11.24 -8.14 -0.85
C LEU A 253 -11.93 -9.21 -0.01
N GLU A 254 -12.66 -10.14 -0.61
CA GLU A 254 -13.28 -11.25 0.12
C GLU A 254 -12.22 -12.14 0.77
N LEU A 255 -11.15 -12.48 0.03
CA LEU A 255 -10.01 -13.25 0.54
C LEU A 255 -9.37 -12.60 1.78
N ILE A 256 -9.27 -11.27 1.83
CA ILE A 256 -8.67 -10.55 2.97
C ILE A 256 -9.68 -10.11 4.05
N LYS A 257 -10.99 -10.02 3.74
CA LYS A 257 -12.06 -9.65 4.71
C LYS A 257 -12.44 -10.81 5.61
N GLN A 258 -12.61 -12.00 5.02
CA GLN A 258 -12.64 -13.28 5.76
C GLN A 258 -11.32 -13.48 6.51
N GLY A 259 -10.28 -12.86 5.94
CA GLY A 259 -9.02 -12.62 6.56
C GLY A 259 -8.95 -11.42 7.53
N GLY A 260 -10.01 -10.95 8.19
CA GLY A 260 -9.93 -9.90 9.23
C GLY A 260 -8.90 -8.80 8.94
N ILE A 261 -9.25 -7.84 8.08
CA ILE A 261 -8.39 -6.73 7.67
C ILE A 261 -7.65 -6.19 8.90
N ALA A 262 -6.35 -6.45 9.03
CA ALA A 262 -5.53 -5.96 10.14
C ALA A 262 -5.36 -4.42 10.14
N SER A 263 -6.15 -3.75 9.31
CA SER A 263 -6.22 -2.32 9.08
C SER A 263 -7.64 -1.95 8.60
N GLY A 264 -8.65 -2.19 9.45
CA GLY A 264 -9.60 -1.10 9.68
C GLY A 264 -8.82 0.15 10.10
N PRO A 265 -9.39 1.37 10.09
CA PRO A 265 -8.69 2.61 10.39
C PRO A 265 -8.16 2.60 11.85
N ARG A 266 -7.10 1.83 12.12
CA ARG A 266 -6.31 1.88 13.34
C ARG A 266 -5.70 3.25 13.29
N GLY A 267 -6.22 4.08 14.20
CA GLY A 267 -6.19 5.52 14.14
C GLY A 267 -4.93 6.04 13.48
N ILE A 268 -5.11 6.81 12.41
CA ILE A 268 -4.21 7.90 12.09
C ILE A 268 -3.95 8.58 13.44
N SER A 269 -2.75 8.39 13.98
CA SER A 269 -2.42 8.87 15.30
C SER A 269 -2.75 10.37 15.34
N PRO A 270 -3.23 10.92 16.47
CA PRO A 270 -3.43 12.37 16.58
C PRO A 270 -2.20 13.17 16.11
N LEU A 271 -1.01 12.61 16.30
CA LEU A 271 0.25 13.14 15.81
C LEU A 271 0.36 13.13 14.27
N SER A 272 -0.01 12.05 13.58
CA SER A 272 -0.05 12.05 12.10
C SER A 272 -1.15 12.97 11.56
N ARG A 273 -2.29 13.10 12.26
CA ARG A 273 -3.30 14.14 11.97
C ARG A 273 -2.70 15.54 12.09
N LEU A 274 -1.94 15.82 13.15
CA LEU A 274 -1.25 17.11 13.36
C LEU A 274 -0.14 17.35 12.33
N ILE A 275 0.71 16.37 12.03
CA ILE A 275 1.81 16.50 11.06
C ILE A 275 1.26 16.82 9.66
N PHE A 276 0.19 16.15 9.22
CA PHE A 276 -0.44 16.40 7.92
C PHE A 276 -1.42 17.60 7.92
N ALA A 277 -1.98 17.99 9.08
CA ALA A 277 -2.79 19.19 9.22
C ALA A 277 -1.96 20.49 9.34
N ASN A 278 -0.67 20.41 9.66
CA ASN A 278 0.18 21.57 9.92
C ASN A 278 0.97 22.05 8.70
N GLU A 279 0.73 21.50 7.51
CA GLU A 279 1.25 22.13 6.31
C GLU A 279 0.48 23.44 6.06
N THR A 280 1.21 24.54 6.15
CA THR A 280 1.00 25.95 5.76
C THR A 280 -0.20 26.28 4.85
N SER A 281 -0.63 25.34 4.01
CA SER A 281 -1.82 25.35 3.15
C SER A 281 -3.14 25.84 3.79
N TRP A 282 -3.45 25.56 5.06
CA TRP A 282 -4.80 25.80 5.60
C TRP A 282 -5.15 27.27 5.90
N VAL A 283 -4.17 28.10 6.26
CA VAL A 283 -4.37 29.55 6.42
C VAL A 283 -4.72 30.19 5.08
N HIS A 284 -4.01 29.79 4.02
CA HIS A 284 -4.28 30.23 2.65
C HIS A 284 -5.66 29.75 2.16
N LEU A 285 -6.07 28.53 2.51
CA LEU A 285 -7.40 28.01 2.19
C LEU A 285 -8.52 28.84 2.84
N ARG A 286 -8.36 29.28 4.09
CA ARG A 286 -9.34 30.16 4.77
C ARG A 286 -9.44 31.53 4.09
N LEU A 287 -8.31 32.13 3.71
CA LEU A 287 -8.29 33.41 2.99
C LEU A 287 -8.96 33.29 1.62
N ILE A 288 -8.57 32.28 0.82
CA ILE A 288 -9.16 32.02 -0.50
C ILE A 288 -10.67 31.78 -0.39
N PHE A 289 -11.12 31.04 0.64
CA PHE A 289 -12.53 30.79 0.87
C PHE A 289 -13.31 32.09 1.17
N ARG A 290 -12.79 32.96 2.06
CA ARG A 290 -13.41 34.27 2.36
C ARG A 290 -13.46 35.19 1.15
N LEU A 291 -12.36 35.28 0.39
CA LEU A 291 -12.33 36.04 -0.87
C LEU A 291 -13.28 35.46 -1.92
N GLY A 292 -13.43 34.13 -1.93
CA GLY A 292 -14.40 33.42 -2.76
C GLY A 292 -15.85 33.80 -2.43
N LEU A 293 -16.20 33.89 -1.14
CA LEU A 293 -17.51 34.38 -0.71
C LEU A 293 -17.76 35.82 -1.17
N ALA A 294 -16.74 36.69 -1.09
CA ALA A 294 -16.84 38.05 -1.64
C ALA A 294 -17.07 38.01 -3.17
N ALA A 295 -16.36 37.16 -3.91
CA ALA A 295 -16.59 36.99 -5.35
C ALA A 295 -17.98 36.43 -5.68
N LEU A 296 -18.57 35.63 -4.78
CA LEU A 296 -19.94 35.12 -4.90
C LEU A 296 -21.00 36.22 -4.72
N VAL A 297 -20.73 37.22 -3.88
CA VAL A 297 -21.62 38.36 -3.65
C VAL A 297 -21.45 39.42 -4.73
N PHE A 298 -20.20 39.84 -4.99
CA PHE A 298 -19.88 41.00 -5.80
C PHE A 298 -19.56 40.69 -7.26
N GLY A 299 -19.33 39.43 -7.64
CA GLY A 299 -18.99 39.07 -9.00
C GLY A 299 -20.17 39.14 -9.98
N SER A 300 -19.86 39.18 -11.28
CA SER A 300 -20.79 38.93 -12.37
C SER A 300 -21.33 37.50 -12.34
N LYS A 301 -22.37 37.19 -13.14
CA LYS A 301 -23.00 35.85 -13.17
C LYS A 301 -22.00 34.72 -13.44
N SER A 302 -21.03 34.91 -14.33
CA SER A 302 -19.96 33.95 -14.59
C SER A 302 -19.00 33.80 -13.42
N THR A 303 -18.63 34.93 -12.80
CA THR A 303 -17.75 34.98 -11.63
C THR A 303 -18.38 34.28 -10.42
N ARG A 304 -19.66 34.56 -10.14
CA ARG A 304 -20.43 33.91 -9.07
C ARG A 304 -20.51 32.40 -9.26
N ARG A 305 -20.72 31.95 -10.50
CA ARG A 305 -20.76 30.52 -10.82
C ARG A 305 -19.42 29.84 -10.56
N CYS A 306 -18.33 30.46 -10.98
CA CYS A 306 -16.98 29.96 -10.73
C CYS A 306 -16.67 29.92 -9.23
N ALA A 307 -17.02 30.99 -8.49
CA ALA A 307 -16.89 31.06 -7.04
C ALA A 307 -17.71 29.97 -6.35
N PHE A 308 -18.99 29.81 -6.70
CA PHE A 308 -19.86 28.80 -6.12
C PHE A 308 -19.34 27.39 -6.36
N GLY A 309 -18.92 27.07 -7.59
CA GLY A 309 -18.34 25.76 -7.89
C GLY A 309 -17.05 25.49 -7.15
N GLY A 310 -16.17 26.49 -7.04
CA GLY A 310 -14.95 26.41 -6.26
C GLY A 310 -15.21 26.18 -4.77
N LEU A 311 -16.07 27.00 -4.15
CA LEU A 311 -16.43 26.93 -2.74
C LEU A 311 -17.12 25.61 -2.38
N MET A 312 -18.07 25.14 -3.20
CA MET A 312 -18.73 23.84 -2.99
C MET A 312 -17.74 22.69 -3.08
N THR A 313 -16.82 22.74 -4.05
CA THR A 313 -15.78 21.71 -4.19
C THR A 313 -14.85 21.68 -2.96
N VAL A 314 -14.40 22.83 -2.48
CA VAL A 314 -13.59 22.92 -1.24
C VAL A 314 -14.37 22.39 -0.05
N TRP A 315 -15.65 22.76 0.08
CA TRP A 315 -16.51 22.31 1.18
C TRP A 315 -16.67 20.78 1.19
N VAL A 316 -17.03 20.16 0.06
CA VAL A 316 -17.14 18.70 -0.06
C VAL A 316 -15.81 18.01 0.22
N ALA A 317 -14.71 18.52 -0.36
CA ALA A 317 -13.37 17.96 -0.17
C ALA A 317 -12.95 17.92 1.31
N ARG A 318 -13.30 18.95 2.09
CA ARG A 318 -13.02 19.00 3.54
C ARG A 318 -13.77 17.93 4.32
N HIS A 319 -15.05 17.72 4.01
CA HIS A 319 -15.84 16.66 4.66
C HIS A 319 -15.30 15.27 4.35
N LEU A 320 -14.92 15.02 3.09
CA LEU A 320 -14.32 13.75 2.68
C LEU A 320 -12.94 13.52 3.29
N ALA A 321 -12.18 14.59 3.56
CA ALA A 321 -10.88 14.52 4.22
C ALA A 321 -10.93 14.18 5.71
N GLY A 322 -12.12 14.17 6.34
CA GLY A 322 -12.30 13.85 7.77
C GLY A 322 -12.19 15.04 8.73
N ASP A 323 -12.17 16.27 8.20
CA ASP A 323 -12.03 17.53 8.96
C ASP A 323 -13.31 18.41 8.88
N GLY A 324 -14.47 17.81 8.60
CA GLY A 324 -15.76 18.53 8.53
C GLY A 324 -16.09 19.27 9.82
N ASP A 325 -15.68 18.68 10.95
CA ASP A 325 -16.02 19.11 12.31
C ASP A 325 -15.39 20.46 12.68
N LEU A 326 -14.18 20.77 12.21
CA LEU A 326 -13.47 22.01 12.57
C LEU A 326 -14.05 23.26 11.85
N PHE A 327 -14.62 23.08 10.65
CA PHE A 327 -15.14 24.18 9.82
C PHE A 327 -16.48 24.71 10.34
N LEU A 328 -17.38 23.80 10.71
CA LEU A 328 -18.66 24.14 11.32
C LEU A 328 -18.47 24.66 12.75
N GLN A 329 -17.46 24.16 13.51
CA GLN A 329 -17.03 24.78 14.77
C GLN A 329 -16.53 26.23 14.57
N THR A 330 -15.84 26.53 13.47
CA THR A 330 -15.42 27.90 13.13
C THR A 330 -16.63 28.83 12.83
N LEU A 331 -17.80 28.25 12.51
CA LEU A 331 -19.07 28.94 12.31
C LEU A 331 -20.05 28.79 13.50
N GLY A 332 -19.64 28.16 14.61
CA GLY A 332 -20.47 27.92 15.80
C GLY A 332 -21.52 26.80 15.66
N ILE A 333 -21.43 25.95 14.64
CA ILE A 333 -22.38 24.88 14.35
C ILE A 333 -21.79 23.53 14.79
N ILE A 334 -22.49 22.81 15.66
CA ILE A 334 -22.12 21.45 16.10
C ILE A 334 -22.27 20.49 14.92
N SER A 335 -21.20 19.76 14.57
CA SER A 335 -21.20 18.79 13.47
C SER A 335 -21.17 17.36 13.98
N PRO A 336 -21.89 16.43 13.32
CA PRO A 336 -21.70 15.01 13.53
C PRO A 336 -20.33 14.56 12.96
N PRO A 337 -19.63 13.61 13.61
CA PRO A 337 -18.27 13.25 13.27
C PRO A 337 -18.15 12.69 11.85
N SER A 338 -17.27 13.32 11.08
CA SER A 338 -17.00 13.04 9.66
C SER A 338 -16.13 11.80 9.43
N PHE A 339 -16.61 10.60 9.82
CA PHE A 339 -15.93 9.31 9.52
C PHE A 339 -16.86 8.13 9.18
N SER A 340 -18.18 8.32 9.08
CA SER A 340 -19.11 7.20 8.81
C SER A 340 -19.11 6.70 7.35
N ILE A 341 -18.70 7.50 6.37
CA ILE A 341 -18.76 7.10 4.96
C ILE A 341 -17.66 6.09 4.57
N TRP A 342 -16.48 6.18 5.21
CA TRP A 342 -15.35 5.29 4.92
C TRP A 342 -15.47 3.92 5.61
N SER A 343 -16.42 3.79 6.54
CA SER A 343 -16.83 2.51 7.13
C SER A 343 -17.88 1.77 6.28
N ILE A 344 -18.33 2.31 5.15
CA ILE A 344 -19.25 1.61 4.24
C ILE A 344 -18.49 0.44 3.59
N PRO A 345 -19.06 -0.79 3.60
CA PRO A 345 -18.45 -1.94 2.96
C PRO A 345 -18.04 -1.64 1.51
N GLY A 346 -16.76 -1.84 1.19
CA GLY A 346 -16.19 -1.56 -0.14
C GLY A 346 -15.46 -0.21 -0.24
N LEU A 347 -15.76 0.76 0.63
CA LEU A 347 -15.00 2.02 0.74
C LEU A 347 -13.86 1.95 1.77
N GLU A 348 -13.77 0.85 2.51
CA GLU A 348 -12.70 0.53 3.48
C GLU A 348 -11.28 0.60 2.86
N PHE A 349 -11.19 0.54 1.54
CA PHE A 349 -9.93 0.70 0.80
C PHE A 349 -9.28 2.07 1.00
N PHE A 350 -10.11 3.10 1.18
CA PHE A 350 -9.68 4.49 1.26
C PHE A 350 -9.20 4.85 2.67
N ARG A 351 -8.01 4.36 3.02
CA ARG A 351 -7.37 4.54 4.35
C ARG A 351 -6.82 5.94 4.62
N TYR A 352 -6.63 6.76 3.59
CA TYR A 352 -5.98 8.07 3.66
C TYR A 352 -6.90 9.19 3.16
N PRO A 353 -7.94 9.55 3.94
CA PRO A 353 -8.91 10.56 3.54
C PRO A 353 -8.27 11.92 3.28
N PHE A 354 -7.14 12.26 3.89
CA PHE A 354 -6.43 13.51 3.62
C PHE A 354 -6.10 13.73 2.13
N ARG A 355 -6.01 12.68 1.30
CA ARG A 355 -5.78 12.78 -0.16
C ARG A 355 -6.88 13.55 -0.89
N PHE A 356 -8.08 13.70 -0.29
CA PHE A 356 -9.13 14.57 -0.82
C PHE A 356 -8.74 16.07 -0.82
N ALA A 357 -7.61 16.48 -0.22
CA ALA A 357 -7.08 17.83 -0.41
C ALA A 357 -6.76 18.15 -1.88
N ILE A 358 -6.55 17.15 -2.74
CA ILE A 358 -6.37 17.35 -4.19
C ILE A 358 -7.63 17.94 -4.82
N LEU A 359 -8.81 17.45 -4.40
CA LEU A 359 -10.10 18.00 -4.80
C LEU A 359 -10.26 19.44 -4.28
N ALA A 360 -9.80 19.72 -3.06
CA ALA A 360 -9.79 21.08 -2.52
C ALA A 360 -8.88 22.01 -3.37
N GLY A 361 -7.71 21.53 -3.83
CA GLY A 361 -6.83 22.27 -4.73
C GLY A 361 -7.53 22.69 -6.03
N PHE A 362 -8.34 21.81 -6.62
CA PHE A 362 -9.17 22.14 -7.79
C PHE A 362 -10.20 23.24 -7.47
N GLY A 363 -10.91 23.11 -6.34
CA GLY A 363 -11.86 24.12 -5.88
C GLY A 363 -11.21 25.48 -5.60
N CYS A 364 -9.99 25.49 -5.05
CA CYS A 364 -9.22 26.71 -4.82
C CYS A 364 -8.79 27.40 -6.11
N ALA A 365 -8.39 26.64 -7.13
CA ALA A 365 -8.03 27.21 -8.42
C ALA A 365 -9.25 27.87 -9.11
N LEU A 366 -10.45 27.25 -9.01
CA LEU A 366 -11.70 27.89 -9.46
C LEU A 366 -12.02 29.16 -8.66
N THR A 367 -11.87 29.11 -7.34
CA THR A 367 -12.14 30.24 -6.45
C THR A 367 -11.17 31.40 -6.70
N ALA A 368 -9.88 31.13 -6.87
CA ALA A 368 -8.86 32.12 -7.20
C ALA A 368 -9.17 32.81 -8.55
N ALA A 369 -9.62 32.05 -9.55
CA ALA A 369 -10.05 32.63 -10.81
C ALA A 369 -11.25 33.56 -10.63
N ALA A 370 -12.22 33.18 -9.80
CA ALA A 370 -13.37 34.02 -9.48
C ALA A 370 -12.95 35.30 -8.73
N VAL A 371 -12.02 35.21 -7.79
CA VAL A 371 -11.48 36.36 -7.05
C VAL A 371 -10.79 37.35 -7.99
N LEU A 372 -9.91 36.88 -8.87
CA LEU A 372 -9.22 37.75 -9.84
C LEU A 372 -10.20 38.34 -10.87
N ALA A 373 -11.22 37.58 -11.29
CA ALA A 373 -12.28 38.08 -12.15
C ALA A 373 -13.11 39.18 -11.44
N CYS A 374 -13.46 38.98 -10.17
CA CYS A 374 -14.17 39.96 -9.35
C CYS A 374 -13.32 41.23 -9.13
N ALA A 375 -12.03 41.07 -8.85
CA ALA A 375 -11.10 42.20 -8.71
C ALA A 375 -11.03 43.00 -10.02
N ARG A 376 -10.97 42.35 -11.17
CA ARG A 376 -11.03 43.05 -12.47
C ARG A 376 -12.34 43.81 -12.66
N GLU A 377 -13.47 43.19 -12.30
CA GLU A 377 -14.81 43.76 -12.45
C GLU A 377 -15.05 44.95 -11.52
N ARG A 378 -14.46 44.96 -10.32
CA ARG A 378 -14.71 45.96 -9.27
C ARG A 378 -13.61 47.00 -9.10
N LEU A 379 -12.36 46.59 -9.31
CA LEU A 379 -11.15 47.36 -8.99
C LEU A 379 -10.30 47.63 -10.23
N GLY A 380 -10.67 47.09 -11.40
CA GLY A 380 -10.01 47.35 -12.68
C GLY A 380 -8.83 46.42 -13.00
N MET A 381 -8.29 46.60 -14.22
CA MET A 381 -7.22 45.77 -14.77
C MET A 381 -5.91 45.84 -13.97
N PRO A 382 -5.41 47.02 -13.55
CA PRO A 382 -4.11 47.13 -12.88
C PRO A 382 -4.06 46.34 -11.57
N ILE A 383 -5.12 46.42 -10.76
CA ILE A 383 -5.22 45.69 -9.49
C ILE A 383 -5.26 44.18 -9.73
N MET A 384 -6.05 43.71 -10.69
CA MET A 384 -6.07 42.29 -11.05
C MET A 384 -4.70 41.80 -11.51
N THR A 385 -3.99 42.57 -12.35
CA THR A 385 -2.65 42.22 -12.81
C THR A 385 -1.66 42.18 -11.65
N GLY A 386 -1.67 43.17 -10.75
CA GLY A 386 -0.83 43.19 -9.55
C GLY A 386 -1.08 41.99 -8.63
N LEU A 387 -2.34 41.65 -8.37
CA LEU A 387 -2.72 40.45 -7.61
C LEU A 387 -2.26 39.15 -8.29
N THR A 388 -2.32 39.11 -9.63
CA THR A 388 -1.87 37.95 -10.40
C THR A 388 -0.34 37.80 -10.35
N ILE A 389 0.41 38.90 -10.40
CA ILE A 389 1.87 38.91 -10.22
C ILE A 389 2.23 38.46 -8.81
N ALA A 390 1.56 39.00 -7.79
CA ALA A 390 1.77 38.60 -6.40
C ALA A 390 1.50 37.09 -6.20
N LEU A 391 0.44 36.56 -6.81
CA LEU A 391 0.15 35.13 -6.80
C LEU A 391 1.25 34.30 -7.51
N ALA A 392 1.74 34.77 -8.67
CA ALA A 392 2.82 34.09 -9.39
C ALA A 392 4.12 34.05 -8.56
N LEU A 393 4.49 35.16 -7.91
CA LEU A 393 5.64 35.24 -7.01
C LEU A 393 5.47 34.30 -5.80
N PHE A 394 4.29 34.30 -5.18
CA PHE A 394 3.98 33.39 -4.07
C PHE A 394 4.12 31.92 -4.49
N ILE A 395 3.55 31.53 -5.64
CA ILE A 395 3.69 30.16 -6.17
C ILE A 395 5.17 29.84 -6.43
N GLY A 396 5.93 30.75 -7.03
CA GLY A 396 7.35 30.56 -7.33
C GLY A 396 8.20 30.36 -6.07
N ILE A 397 7.99 31.19 -5.04
CA ILE A 397 8.75 31.14 -3.78
C ILE A 397 8.38 29.88 -2.99
N GLU A 398 7.10 29.69 -2.68
CA GLU A 398 6.65 28.62 -1.79
C GLU A 398 6.70 27.25 -2.46
N ARG A 399 6.11 27.14 -3.66
CA ARG A 399 5.90 25.85 -4.32
C ARG A 399 7.01 25.53 -5.32
N GLY A 400 7.52 26.55 -6.02
CA GLY A 400 8.68 26.42 -6.90
C GLY A 400 9.96 26.10 -6.12
N GLY A 401 10.14 26.69 -4.94
CA GLY A 401 11.21 26.35 -3.99
C GLY A 401 11.14 24.88 -3.56
N ALA A 402 9.96 24.42 -3.12
CA ALA A 402 9.75 23.02 -2.74
C ALA A 402 10.01 22.03 -3.90
N MET A 403 9.69 22.42 -5.14
CA MET A 403 9.97 21.59 -6.32
C MET A 403 11.47 21.54 -6.66
N SER A 404 12.16 22.67 -6.51
CA SER A 404 13.59 22.81 -6.82
C SER A 404 14.49 22.14 -5.79
N ILE A 405 14.10 22.15 -4.50
CA ILE A 405 14.79 21.49 -3.39
C ILE A 405 14.32 20.04 -3.31
N ASN A 406 14.66 19.25 -4.33
CA ASN A 406 14.55 17.80 -4.25
C ASN A 406 15.88 17.24 -3.73
N HIS A 407 15.82 16.39 -2.70
CA HIS A 407 16.94 15.54 -2.32
C HIS A 407 16.75 14.19 -3.02
N PRO A 408 17.27 14.02 -4.25
CA PRO A 408 17.06 12.80 -5.00
C PRO A 408 17.56 11.60 -4.21
N VAL A 409 16.70 10.60 -4.11
CA VAL A 409 17.01 9.36 -3.41
C VAL A 409 17.50 8.35 -4.41
N LYS A 410 18.77 7.94 -4.25
CA LYS A 410 19.36 6.93 -5.12
C LYS A 410 18.54 5.64 -5.06
N PHE A 411 17.98 5.31 -6.20
CA PHE A 411 17.28 4.08 -6.46
C PHE A 411 18.36 3.03 -6.73
N ILE A 412 18.65 2.21 -5.72
CA ILE A 412 19.71 1.20 -5.85
C ILE A 412 19.21 0.08 -6.75
N ASP A 413 19.61 0.16 -8.01
CA ASP A 413 19.38 -0.86 -9.00
C ASP A 413 20.31 -2.07 -8.81
N ALA A 414 19.92 -3.20 -9.38
CA ALA A 414 20.77 -4.37 -9.49
C ALA A 414 21.97 -4.09 -10.41
N SER A 415 23.09 -4.76 -10.16
CA SER A 415 24.16 -4.87 -11.16
C SER A 415 23.57 -5.57 -12.39
N PRO A 416 23.56 -4.98 -13.60
CA PRO A 416 23.07 -5.65 -14.80
C PRO A 416 23.74 -7.03 -15.02
N LYS A 417 25.00 -7.15 -14.59
CA LYS A 417 25.75 -8.42 -14.58
C LYS A 417 25.08 -9.49 -13.72
N LEU A 418 24.55 -9.13 -12.55
CA LEU A 418 23.84 -10.05 -11.67
C LEU A 418 22.57 -10.57 -12.34
N VAL A 419 21.76 -9.67 -12.91
CA VAL A 419 20.49 -10.05 -13.54
C VAL A 419 20.74 -10.95 -14.75
N GLN A 420 21.68 -10.58 -15.61
CA GLN A 420 22.10 -11.43 -16.72
C GLN A 420 22.54 -12.81 -16.24
N ARG A 421 23.35 -12.87 -15.17
CA ARG A 421 23.81 -14.15 -14.63
C ARG A 421 22.68 -15.01 -14.08
N ILE A 422 21.69 -14.39 -13.42
CA ILE A 422 20.48 -15.08 -12.96
C ILE A 422 19.74 -15.70 -14.15
N ILE A 423 19.54 -14.93 -15.24
CA ILE A 423 18.85 -15.40 -16.45
C ILE A 423 19.61 -16.60 -17.06
N GLU A 424 20.93 -16.49 -17.24
CA GLU A 424 21.77 -17.57 -17.79
C GLU A 424 21.67 -18.87 -16.98
N VAL A 425 21.83 -18.78 -15.66
CA VAL A 425 21.81 -19.94 -14.77
C VAL A 425 20.43 -20.59 -14.73
N THR A 426 19.38 -19.78 -14.64
CA THR A 426 17.99 -20.28 -14.53
C THR A 426 17.49 -20.85 -15.85
N ALA A 427 17.96 -20.35 -17.00
CA ALA A 427 17.70 -20.97 -18.30
C ALA A 427 18.28 -22.40 -18.39
N LYS A 428 19.44 -22.65 -17.79
CA LYS A 428 20.10 -23.96 -17.79
C LYS A 428 19.54 -24.94 -16.75
N HIS A 429 19.18 -24.44 -15.56
CA HIS A 429 18.82 -25.27 -14.40
C HIS A 429 17.32 -25.24 -14.05
N GLY A 430 16.52 -24.55 -14.87
CA GLY A 430 15.08 -24.40 -14.70
C GLY A 430 14.69 -23.15 -13.90
N GLN A 431 13.59 -22.53 -14.32
CA GLN A 431 13.00 -21.38 -13.63
C GLN A 431 12.17 -21.82 -12.42
N GLY A 432 11.94 -20.89 -11.48
CA GLY A 432 11.05 -21.12 -10.35
C GLY A 432 11.05 -19.96 -9.35
N PRO A 433 10.24 -20.07 -8.29
CA PRO A 433 10.14 -19.03 -7.26
C PRO A 433 11.49 -18.74 -6.60
N ILE A 434 11.78 -17.45 -6.44
CA ILE A 434 13.02 -16.95 -5.84
C ILE A 434 12.75 -16.19 -4.54
N LEU A 435 13.63 -16.38 -3.56
CA LEU A 435 13.65 -15.66 -2.31
C LEU A 435 14.96 -14.87 -2.20
N GLU A 436 14.86 -13.56 -2.03
CA GLU A 436 16.03 -12.69 -1.87
C GLU A 436 16.24 -12.28 -0.40
N LEU A 437 17.49 -12.36 0.09
CA LEU A 437 17.83 -12.11 1.50
C LEU A 437 19.06 -11.19 1.69
N PRO A 438 19.11 -10.39 2.78
CA PRO A 438 18.07 -10.27 3.80
C PRO A 438 16.90 -9.46 3.25
N TYR A 439 15.68 -9.72 3.74
CA TYR A 439 14.48 -8.99 3.31
C TYR A 439 14.31 -7.64 4.05
N LEU A 440 15.08 -7.42 5.13
CA LEU A 440 15.20 -6.16 5.87
C LEU A 440 16.60 -5.60 5.67
N ALA A 441 16.69 -4.30 5.40
CA ALA A 441 17.98 -3.64 5.27
C ALA A 441 18.54 -3.23 6.65
N PRO A 442 19.87 -3.10 6.81
CA PRO A 442 20.49 -2.65 8.05
C PRO A 442 20.03 -1.23 8.42
N LEU A 443 19.82 -0.94 9.71
CA LEU A 443 19.38 0.38 10.19
C LEU A 443 20.39 1.52 9.94
N ASN A 444 21.65 1.18 9.61
CA ASN A 444 22.76 2.14 9.55
C ASN A 444 22.87 2.91 8.21
N GLY A 445 22.08 2.55 7.18
CA GLY A 445 22.09 3.24 5.89
C GLY A 445 21.03 4.34 5.77
N GLY A 446 21.12 5.37 6.62
CA GLY A 446 20.25 6.55 6.57
C GLY A 446 18.74 6.27 6.74
N GLN A 447 17.93 7.33 6.74
CA GLN A 447 16.45 7.24 6.88
C GLN A 447 15.77 6.40 5.77
N LEU A 448 16.52 6.02 4.72
CA LEU A 448 16.08 5.38 3.48
C LEU A 448 15.89 3.85 3.56
N LEU A 449 16.06 3.22 4.72
CA LEU A 449 16.01 1.74 4.83
C LEU A 449 14.81 1.17 5.59
N ARG A 450 13.86 2.02 6.02
CA ARG A 450 12.65 1.56 6.74
C ARG A 450 11.70 0.71 5.89
N GLY A 451 11.84 0.71 4.57
CA GLY A 451 10.95 0.01 3.62
C GLY A 451 11.23 -1.49 3.39
N GLY A 452 12.35 -2.02 3.91
CA GLY A 452 12.81 -3.38 3.57
C GLY A 452 13.40 -3.47 2.16
N THR A 453 14.01 -4.62 1.83
CA THR A 453 14.66 -4.85 0.54
C THR A 453 13.73 -5.50 -0.50
N GLU A 454 12.54 -5.92 -0.09
CA GLU A 454 11.55 -6.64 -0.92
C GLU A 454 11.22 -5.89 -2.21
N VAL A 455 11.06 -4.56 -2.16
CA VAL A 455 10.68 -3.77 -3.34
C VAL A 455 11.80 -3.72 -4.38
N ARG A 456 13.06 -3.81 -3.95
CA ARG A 456 14.20 -3.94 -4.88
C ARG A 456 14.21 -5.31 -5.57
N SER A 457 13.80 -6.35 -4.86
CA SER A 457 13.59 -7.68 -5.45
C SER A 457 12.48 -7.65 -6.49
N MET A 458 11.39 -6.93 -6.21
CA MET A 458 10.28 -6.75 -7.15
C MET A 458 10.71 -6.06 -8.45
N LEU A 459 11.53 -5.01 -8.35
CA LEU A 459 12.04 -4.34 -9.53
C LEU A 459 12.93 -5.26 -10.37
N ARG A 460 13.85 -6.00 -9.73
CA ARG A 460 14.65 -7.05 -10.40
C ARG A 460 13.80 -8.12 -11.05
N SER A 461 12.67 -8.49 -10.45
CA SER A 461 11.82 -9.53 -11.01
C SER A 461 11.13 -9.13 -12.31
N LEU A 462 11.02 -7.83 -12.60
CA LEU A 462 10.59 -7.35 -13.91
C LEU A 462 11.60 -7.68 -15.01
N GLU A 463 12.88 -7.87 -14.68
CA GLU A 463 13.94 -8.17 -15.62
C GLU A 463 14.17 -9.68 -15.79
N HIS A 464 14.31 -10.41 -14.67
CA HIS A 464 14.55 -11.85 -14.72
C HIS A 464 13.27 -12.70 -14.80
N GLY A 465 12.09 -12.11 -14.65
CA GLY A 465 10.78 -12.73 -14.88
C GLY A 465 10.37 -13.84 -13.90
N MET A 466 11.10 -14.04 -12.79
CA MET A 466 10.79 -15.12 -11.84
C MET A 466 9.84 -14.65 -10.74
N PRO A 467 8.93 -15.50 -10.26
CA PRO A 467 8.05 -15.16 -9.16
C PRO A 467 8.80 -15.04 -7.83
N LEU A 468 8.39 -14.07 -7.01
CA LEU A 468 9.00 -13.82 -5.72
C LEU A 468 8.19 -14.45 -4.61
N VAL A 469 8.86 -15.23 -3.75
CA VAL A 469 8.25 -15.79 -2.52
C VAL A 469 7.78 -14.69 -1.58
N LEU A 470 8.45 -13.54 -1.58
CA LEU A 470 8.08 -12.36 -0.82
C LEU A 470 7.83 -11.16 -1.73
N GLY A 471 7.06 -10.19 -1.27
CA GLY A 471 6.92 -8.91 -1.95
C GLY A 471 6.12 -7.91 -1.14
N HIS A 472 6.04 -6.70 -1.67
CA HIS A 472 5.40 -5.58 -1.02
C HIS A 472 4.13 -5.18 -1.76
N THR A 473 3.06 -4.99 -1.00
CA THR A 473 1.73 -4.56 -1.48
C THR A 473 0.95 -4.01 -0.29
N GLY A 474 -0.02 -3.13 -0.55
CA GLY A 474 -0.80 -2.42 0.48
C GLY A 474 -1.72 -3.34 1.29
N TYR A 475 -2.12 -4.46 0.70
CA TYR A 475 -2.87 -5.54 1.35
C TYR A 475 -2.11 -6.84 1.14
N LYS A 476 -1.85 -7.56 2.23
CA LYS A 476 -0.95 -8.73 2.23
C LYS A 476 -1.78 -10.02 2.26
N PRO A 477 -1.37 -11.07 1.52
CA PRO A 477 -2.09 -12.33 1.52
C PRO A 477 -1.95 -13.06 2.85
N ARG A 478 -2.88 -13.99 3.10
CA ARG A 478 -3.11 -14.55 4.44
C ARG A 478 -1.94 -15.35 5.01
N HIS A 479 -1.25 -16.10 4.15
CA HIS A 479 -0.11 -16.95 4.49
C HIS A 479 1.19 -16.18 4.78
N ARG A 480 1.28 -14.91 4.40
CA ARG A 480 2.53 -14.12 4.44
C ARG A 480 3.16 -14.02 5.84
N PRO A 481 2.42 -13.80 6.94
CA PRO A 481 3.01 -13.78 8.28
C PRO A 481 3.73 -15.08 8.65
N GLN A 482 3.20 -16.23 8.21
CA GLN A 482 3.76 -17.56 8.45
C GLN A 482 5.05 -17.74 7.65
N ILE A 483 5.04 -17.43 6.35
CA ILE A 483 6.24 -17.47 5.50
C ILE A 483 7.34 -16.57 6.07
N ARG A 484 6.99 -15.36 6.50
CA ARG A 484 7.98 -14.40 7.05
C ARG A 484 8.68 -14.93 8.30
N LYS A 485 8.02 -15.77 9.12
CA LYS A 485 8.65 -16.41 10.28
C LYS A 485 9.69 -17.46 9.88
N GLN A 486 9.56 -18.06 8.69
CA GLN A 486 10.45 -19.12 8.20
C GLN A 486 11.53 -18.64 7.23
N VAL A 487 11.47 -17.36 6.81
CA VAL A 487 12.26 -16.79 5.71
C VAL A 487 13.79 -16.91 5.88
N TYR A 488 14.29 -17.02 7.12
CA TYR A 488 15.69 -17.35 7.38
C TYR A 488 15.76 -18.84 7.73
N PRO A 489 15.94 -19.74 6.74
CA PRO A 489 16.13 -21.14 7.04
C PRO A 489 17.51 -21.32 7.69
N TYR A 490 17.55 -21.79 8.92
CA TYR A 490 18.79 -22.10 9.64
C TYR A 490 19.20 -23.58 9.49
N SER A 491 18.33 -24.39 8.89
CA SER A 491 18.45 -25.84 8.81
C SER A 491 17.64 -26.39 7.64
N SER A 492 17.97 -27.61 7.19
CA SER A 492 17.21 -28.29 6.12
C SER A 492 15.70 -28.40 6.41
N PRO A 493 15.24 -28.73 7.65
CA PRO A 493 13.81 -28.73 7.98
C PRO A 493 13.14 -27.36 7.84
N SER A 494 13.84 -26.28 8.20
CA SER A 494 13.29 -24.92 8.06
C SER A 494 13.19 -24.50 6.60
N LEU A 495 14.17 -24.88 5.77
CA LEU A 495 14.12 -24.69 4.32
C LEU A 495 12.99 -25.50 3.69
N GLN A 496 12.82 -26.76 4.10
CA GLN A 496 11.78 -27.63 3.56
C GLN A 496 10.38 -27.05 3.75
N ARG A 497 10.10 -26.40 4.88
CA ARG A 497 8.82 -25.70 5.11
C ARG A 497 8.54 -24.58 4.11
N LEU A 498 9.58 -23.81 3.76
CA LEU A 498 9.44 -22.80 2.71
C LEU A 498 9.18 -23.46 1.35
N VAL A 499 9.88 -24.56 1.04
CA VAL A 499 9.69 -25.31 -0.20
C VAL A 499 8.27 -25.87 -0.30
N ASP A 500 7.76 -26.47 0.78
CA ASP A 500 6.41 -27.05 0.82
C ASP A 500 5.31 -26.01 0.61
N ALA A 501 5.46 -24.81 1.19
CA ALA A 501 4.44 -23.76 1.09
C ALA A 501 4.56 -22.90 -0.19
N THR A 502 5.72 -22.86 -0.84
CA THR A 502 6.00 -21.87 -1.90
C THR A 502 6.67 -22.43 -3.15
N SER A 503 7.02 -23.72 -3.19
CA SER A 503 7.86 -24.32 -4.25
C SER A 503 9.18 -23.56 -4.48
N LEU A 504 9.75 -23.00 -3.41
CA LEU A 504 10.99 -22.23 -3.47
C LEU A 504 12.08 -23.00 -4.22
N ARG A 505 12.58 -22.40 -5.30
CA ARG A 505 13.60 -22.99 -6.18
C ARG A 505 14.96 -22.31 -6.05
N TRP A 506 14.95 -21.00 -5.81
CA TRP A 506 16.15 -20.17 -5.83
C TRP A 506 16.24 -19.31 -4.58
N ILE A 507 17.41 -19.24 -3.95
CA ILE A 507 17.71 -18.26 -2.90
C ILE A 507 18.81 -17.34 -3.41
N LEU A 508 18.54 -16.04 -3.44
CA LEU A 508 19.52 -15.03 -3.79
C LEU A 508 19.98 -14.31 -2.52
N LEU A 509 21.24 -14.54 -2.14
CA LEU A 509 21.84 -13.85 -1.00
C LEU A 509 22.54 -12.58 -1.47
N ARG A 510 22.18 -11.46 -0.82
CA ARG A 510 22.83 -10.17 -1.00
C ARG A 510 24.29 -10.20 -0.51
N PRO A 511 25.13 -9.27 -1.00
CA PRO A 511 26.50 -9.06 -0.56
C PRO A 511 26.59 -8.91 0.97
N PRO A 512 27.67 -9.43 1.61
CA PRO A 512 27.81 -9.44 3.07
C PRO A 512 27.63 -8.08 3.77
N ASP A 513 28.04 -6.99 3.13
CA ASP A 513 27.91 -5.60 3.59
C ASP A 513 26.46 -5.10 3.67
N GLN A 514 25.53 -5.77 2.99
CA GLN A 514 24.09 -5.47 3.06
C GLN A 514 23.35 -6.24 4.17
N TRP A 515 24.07 -7.01 4.99
CA TRP A 515 23.52 -7.68 6.16
C TRP A 515 23.89 -6.90 7.43
N SER A 516 22.96 -6.84 8.40
CA SER A 516 23.28 -6.28 9.71
C SER A 516 24.18 -7.23 10.50
N GLU A 517 24.89 -6.70 11.50
CA GLU A 517 25.65 -7.53 12.45
C GLU A 517 24.78 -8.62 13.11
N SER A 518 23.51 -8.32 13.37
CA SER A 518 22.54 -9.26 13.93
C SER A 518 22.10 -10.36 12.97
N THR A 519 22.17 -10.14 11.64
CA THR A 519 21.63 -11.07 10.63
C THR A 519 22.71 -11.74 9.77
N ILE A 520 23.96 -11.27 9.78
CA ILE A 520 25.05 -11.88 8.99
C ILE A 520 25.30 -13.34 9.37
N ARG A 521 25.04 -13.73 10.62
CA ARG A 521 25.09 -15.14 11.06
C ARG A 521 24.10 -16.01 10.29
N ASN A 522 22.94 -15.47 9.92
CA ASN A 522 21.91 -16.17 9.15
C ASN A 522 22.44 -16.47 7.74
N ARG A 523 23.12 -15.52 7.09
CA ARG A 523 23.78 -15.73 5.79
C ARG A 523 24.74 -16.92 5.84
N LYS A 524 25.59 -16.98 6.87
CA LYS A 524 26.56 -18.07 7.06
C LYS A 524 25.86 -19.41 7.31
N ALA A 525 24.77 -19.42 8.08
CA ALA A 525 23.98 -20.63 8.33
C ALA A 525 23.34 -21.17 7.04
N ILE A 526 22.75 -20.30 6.21
CA ILE A 526 22.13 -20.68 4.94
C ILE A 526 23.14 -21.35 4.00
N LEU A 527 24.35 -20.79 3.86
CA LEU A 527 25.40 -21.36 3.02
C LEU A 527 25.88 -22.75 3.44
N ARG A 528 25.57 -23.19 4.67
CA ARG A 528 25.93 -24.51 5.21
C ARG A 528 24.82 -25.55 5.07
N ILE A 529 23.64 -25.18 4.56
CA ILE A 529 22.52 -26.12 4.42
C ILE A 529 22.84 -27.12 3.30
N PRO A 530 22.86 -28.44 3.57
CA PRO A 530 23.25 -29.44 2.59
C PRO A 530 22.39 -29.50 1.33
N THR A 531 21.11 -29.11 1.41
CA THR A 531 20.17 -29.12 0.28
C THR A 531 20.24 -27.87 -0.61
N LEU A 532 21.19 -26.97 -0.34
CA LEU A 532 21.48 -25.79 -1.17
C LEU A 532 22.76 -25.99 -1.97
N THR A 533 22.72 -25.65 -3.26
CA THR A 533 23.88 -25.70 -4.15
C THR A 533 24.15 -24.31 -4.71
N SER A 534 25.35 -23.75 -4.50
CA SER A 534 25.72 -22.49 -5.15
C SER A 534 25.88 -22.71 -6.66
N ARG A 535 25.20 -21.90 -7.46
CA ARG A 535 25.23 -21.96 -8.94
C ARG A 535 25.94 -20.77 -9.57
N ALA A 536 25.96 -19.64 -8.88
CA ALA A 536 26.70 -18.46 -9.33
C ALA A 536 27.03 -17.54 -8.16
N SER A 537 28.17 -16.86 -8.28
CA SER A 537 28.58 -15.75 -7.43
C SER A 537 28.97 -14.57 -8.31
N VAL A 538 28.43 -13.38 -8.04
CA VAL A 538 28.69 -12.14 -8.80
C VAL A 538 28.69 -10.97 -7.83
N ASP A 539 29.77 -10.19 -7.78
CA ASP A 539 29.87 -8.98 -6.95
C ASP A 539 29.42 -9.19 -5.48
N GLY A 540 29.76 -10.34 -4.89
CA GLY A 540 29.39 -10.73 -3.52
C GLY A 540 27.98 -11.31 -3.34
N TRP A 541 27.16 -11.29 -4.39
CA TRP A 541 25.88 -11.99 -4.44
C TRP A 541 26.10 -13.49 -4.64
N GLU A 542 25.26 -14.31 -4.01
CA GLU A 542 25.25 -15.77 -4.18
C GLU A 542 23.87 -16.24 -4.64
N LEU A 543 23.81 -16.94 -5.77
CA LEU A 543 22.60 -17.60 -6.25
C LEU A 543 22.66 -19.09 -5.89
N LEU A 544 21.78 -19.50 -4.99
CA LEU A 544 21.69 -20.86 -4.48
C LEU A 544 20.46 -21.56 -5.07
N GLU A 545 20.67 -22.75 -5.62
CA GLU A 545 19.59 -23.66 -6.01
C GLU A 545 19.12 -24.46 -4.80
N VAL A 546 17.80 -24.52 -4.62
CA VAL A 546 17.15 -25.46 -3.71
C VAL A 546 16.92 -26.77 -4.44
N THR A 547 17.58 -27.82 -3.95
CA THR A 547 17.51 -29.17 -4.55
C THR A 547 16.38 -30.02 -3.99
N SER A 548 15.85 -29.66 -2.82
CA SER A 548 14.70 -30.36 -2.24
C SER A 548 13.40 -30.02 -2.98
N ARG A 549 12.47 -30.97 -2.97
CA ARG A 549 11.16 -30.84 -3.62
C ARG A 549 10.06 -30.68 -2.57
N PRO A 550 8.93 -30.02 -2.92
CA PRO A 550 7.77 -29.98 -2.04
C PRO A 550 7.31 -31.39 -1.68
N TRP A 551 6.95 -31.60 -0.42
CA TRP A 551 6.35 -32.85 0.04
C TRP A 551 5.00 -33.10 -0.62
N SER A 552 4.20 -32.04 -0.81
CA SER A 552 2.89 -32.08 -1.44
C SER A 552 2.60 -30.73 -2.11
N SER A 553 1.69 -30.71 -3.08
CA SER A 553 1.18 -29.47 -3.67
C SER A 553 0.06 -28.82 -2.83
N LEU A 554 -0.45 -29.51 -1.80
CA LEU A 554 -1.62 -29.10 -1.02
C LEU A 554 -1.58 -27.62 -0.60
N TRP A 555 -0.55 -27.18 0.10
CA TRP A 555 -0.46 -25.79 0.57
C TRP A 555 -0.30 -24.79 -0.59
N ILE A 556 0.41 -25.18 -1.65
CA ILE A 556 0.60 -24.32 -2.82
C ILE A 556 -0.73 -24.10 -3.54
N ASP A 557 -1.49 -25.18 -3.75
CA ASP A 557 -2.79 -25.15 -4.41
C ASP A 557 -3.82 -24.41 -3.57
N SER A 558 -3.84 -24.63 -2.25
CA SER A 558 -4.73 -23.91 -1.33
C SER A 558 -4.43 -22.41 -1.24
N ILE A 559 -3.16 -22.02 -1.13
CA ILE A 559 -2.77 -20.59 -1.12
C ILE A 559 -3.13 -19.93 -2.46
N ARG A 560 -2.97 -20.65 -3.58
CA ARG A 560 -3.32 -20.17 -4.92
C ARG A 560 -4.83 -20.05 -5.13
N ALA A 561 -5.61 -21.00 -4.62
CA ALA A 561 -7.08 -20.97 -4.66
C ALA A 561 -7.65 -19.86 -3.78
N GLY A 562 -6.90 -19.47 -2.74
CA GLY A 562 -7.34 -18.55 -1.71
C GLY A 562 -7.87 -19.32 -0.51
N THR A 563 -7.39 -18.96 0.68
CA THR A 563 -7.81 -19.60 1.95
C THR A 563 -8.92 -18.79 2.60
N ASP A 564 -9.89 -19.49 3.20
CA ASP A 564 -11.10 -18.95 3.84
C ASP A 564 -11.08 -19.18 5.38
N GLU A 565 -12.18 -19.00 6.09
CA GLU A 565 -12.22 -19.24 7.55
C GLU A 565 -12.32 -20.72 7.93
N SER A 566 -12.59 -21.61 6.97
CA SER A 566 -12.65 -23.06 7.19
C SER A 566 -11.27 -23.73 7.18
N SER A 567 -10.21 -22.96 6.88
CA SER A 567 -8.86 -23.45 6.76
C SER A 567 -7.84 -22.52 7.43
N THR A 568 -6.65 -23.06 7.71
CA THR A 568 -5.53 -22.29 8.23
C THR A 568 -4.98 -21.33 7.18
N ALA A 569 -4.04 -20.47 7.57
CA ALA A 569 -3.40 -19.54 6.63
C ALA A 569 -2.67 -20.25 5.47
N LEU A 570 -2.21 -21.50 5.67
CA LEU A 570 -1.59 -22.34 4.63
C LEU A 570 -2.61 -23.20 3.87
N GLY A 571 -3.86 -23.23 4.31
CA GLY A 571 -4.95 -23.97 3.67
C GLY A 571 -5.18 -25.38 4.21
N THR A 572 -4.70 -25.67 5.42
CA THR A 572 -5.03 -26.93 6.12
C THR A 572 -6.45 -26.82 6.69
N PRO A 573 -7.35 -27.79 6.50
CA PRO A 573 -8.70 -27.73 7.05
C PRO A 573 -8.73 -27.56 8.58
N LEU A 574 -9.60 -26.68 9.07
CA LEU A 574 -9.85 -26.46 10.50
C LEU A 574 -10.98 -27.39 10.98
N THR A 575 -10.67 -28.67 11.11
CA THR A 575 -11.59 -29.70 11.61
C THR A 575 -11.05 -30.37 12.86
N ALA A 576 -11.94 -30.97 13.67
CA ALA A 576 -11.53 -31.81 14.78
C ALA A 576 -10.68 -32.98 14.26
N LEU A 577 -9.52 -33.22 14.88
CA LEU A 577 -8.68 -34.36 14.56
C LEU A 577 -9.18 -35.59 15.33
N GLU A 578 -9.24 -36.75 14.67
CA GLU A 578 -9.54 -38.02 15.34
C GLU A 578 -8.44 -38.35 16.37
N LYS A 579 -8.80 -38.95 17.52
CA LYS A 579 -7.84 -39.29 18.58
C LYS A 579 -6.69 -40.18 18.10
N SER A 580 -6.97 -41.10 17.16
CA SER A 580 -6.01 -41.99 16.52
C SER A 580 -4.99 -41.24 15.64
N ALA A 581 -5.43 -40.14 15.01
CA ALA A 581 -4.65 -39.34 14.07
C ALA A 581 -3.69 -38.36 14.76
N VAL A 582 -3.80 -38.17 16.09
CA VAL A 582 -2.93 -37.25 16.84
C VAL A 582 -1.97 -38.01 17.73
N ARG A 583 -0.85 -38.40 17.12
CA ARG A 583 0.34 -38.93 17.81
C ARG A 583 1.46 -37.94 17.65
N GLY A 584 2.26 -37.72 18.68
CA GLY A 584 3.42 -36.86 18.57
C GLY A 584 4.40 -37.04 19.70
N SER A 585 5.57 -36.42 19.55
CA SER A 585 6.57 -36.33 20.59
C SER A 585 6.87 -34.86 20.90
N ILE A 586 7.18 -34.59 22.16
CA ILE A 586 7.57 -33.26 22.64
C ILE A 586 8.96 -33.40 23.28
N GLN A 587 9.84 -32.46 22.99
CA GLN A 587 11.06 -32.24 23.75
C GLN A 587 11.00 -30.83 24.34
N LEU A 588 11.30 -30.73 25.62
CA LEU A 588 11.29 -29.49 26.39
C LEU A 588 12.68 -29.25 26.96
N SER A 589 13.21 -28.06 26.76
CA SER A 589 14.43 -27.60 27.40
C SER A 589 14.23 -26.17 27.91
N LEU A 590 14.13 -26.02 29.22
CA LEU A 590 14.16 -24.75 29.92
C LEU A 590 15.48 -24.61 30.69
N GLY A 591 16.18 -23.50 30.49
CA GLY A 591 17.38 -23.18 31.26
C GLY A 591 17.05 -22.82 32.71
N GLN A 592 17.95 -23.15 33.63
CA GLN A 592 17.90 -22.77 35.04
C GLN A 592 19.06 -21.82 35.39
N PRO A 593 18.96 -21.01 36.47
CA PRO A 593 17.84 -20.88 37.41
C PRO A 593 16.65 -20.10 36.82
N VAL A 594 15.47 -20.23 37.44
CA VAL A 594 14.23 -19.57 37.02
C VAL A 594 13.68 -18.72 38.16
N ALA A 595 13.46 -17.42 37.92
CA ALA A 595 12.88 -16.54 38.93
C ALA A 595 11.35 -16.65 39.02
N ALA A 596 10.81 -16.57 40.23
CA ALA A 596 9.37 -16.42 40.48
C ALA A 596 8.84 -15.09 39.90
N GLN A 597 7.55 -15.04 39.54
CA GLN A 597 6.87 -13.84 39.00
C GLN A 597 7.53 -13.20 37.77
N GLY A 598 8.25 -14.00 36.98
CA GLY A 598 9.04 -13.55 35.85
C GLY A 598 8.61 -14.15 34.51
N ARG A 599 9.57 -14.19 33.58
CA ARG A 599 9.43 -14.88 32.29
C ARG A 599 10.64 -15.76 32.05
N ALA A 600 10.41 -17.02 31.74
CA ALA A 600 11.44 -17.95 31.30
C ALA A 600 11.31 -18.23 29.80
N SER A 601 12.43 -18.51 29.14
CA SER A 601 12.43 -18.92 27.73
C SER A 601 12.71 -20.41 27.63
N ALA A 602 11.75 -21.15 27.08
CA ALA A 602 11.87 -22.58 26.79
C ALA A 602 12.16 -22.80 25.30
N THR A 603 13.00 -23.77 24.99
CA THR A 603 13.08 -24.37 23.66
C THR A 603 12.17 -25.58 23.64
N ILE A 604 11.25 -25.62 22.69
CA ILE A 604 10.28 -26.72 22.54
C ILE A 604 10.43 -27.28 21.13
N VAL A 605 10.54 -28.60 21.03
CA VAL A 605 10.50 -29.33 19.75
C VAL A 605 9.28 -30.25 19.77
N ILE A 606 8.42 -30.12 18.76
CA ILE A 606 7.23 -30.98 18.60
C ILE A 606 7.35 -31.74 17.29
N THR A 607 7.10 -33.03 17.31
CA THR A 607 7.02 -33.85 16.10
C THR A 607 5.62 -34.42 15.98
N ASN A 608 4.97 -34.20 14.84
CA ASN A 608 3.72 -34.89 14.49
C ASN A 608 4.07 -36.30 14.02
N LEU A 609 3.65 -37.32 14.76
CA LEU A 609 3.83 -38.76 14.46
C LEU A 609 2.51 -39.40 13.97
N GLY A 610 1.47 -38.61 13.75
CA GLY A 610 0.20 -39.04 13.19
C GLY A 610 0.21 -39.11 11.67
N GLU A 611 -0.97 -39.36 11.08
CA GLU A 611 -1.13 -39.54 9.63
C GLU A 611 -1.60 -38.26 8.90
N GLY A 612 -2.21 -37.32 9.63
CA GLY A 612 -2.74 -36.07 9.09
C GLY A 612 -1.90 -34.84 9.44
N ILE A 613 -2.10 -33.75 8.71
CA ILE A 613 -1.50 -32.44 9.02
C ILE A 613 -2.20 -31.85 10.25
N TRP A 614 -1.42 -31.30 11.17
CA TRP A 614 -1.96 -30.58 12.33
C TRP A 614 -2.20 -29.11 11.98
N PRO A 615 -3.46 -28.62 11.99
CA PRO A 615 -3.76 -27.22 11.75
C PRO A 615 -3.32 -26.39 12.96
N ALA A 616 -2.30 -25.57 12.78
CA ALA A 616 -1.64 -24.86 13.87
C ALA A 616 -1.42 -23.37 13.58
N THR A 617 -1.47 -22.97 12.32
CA THR A 617 -1.32 -21.58 11.90
C THR A 617 -2.61 -20.80 12.09
N ASN A 618 -2.57 -19.89 13.05
CA ASN A 618 -3.66 -18.95 13.24
C ASN A 618 -3.59 -17.81 12.22
N TYR A 619 -4.75 -17.40 11.76
CA TYR A 619 -4.93 -16.29 10.87
C TYR A 619 -5.41 -15.01 11.60
N ARG A 620 -6.35 -15.12 12.56
CA ARG A 620 -6.80 -13.98 13.39
C ARG A 620 -5.98 -13.90 14.68
N ARG A 621 -5.94 -12.74 15.33
CA ARG A 621 -5.50 -12.65 16.74
C ARG A 621 -6.43 -13.38 17.72
N SER A 622 -7.57 -13.89 17.24
CA SER A 622 -8.46 -14.71 18.07
C SER A 622 -7.76 -16.02 18.39
N THR A 623 -7.24 -16.11 19.60
CA THR A 623 -6.74 -17.32 20.24
C THR A 623 -7.90 -18.25 20.63
N GLN A 624 -9.08 -18.17 19.99
CA GLN A 624 -10.25 -18.94 20.41
C GLN A 624 -10.75 -19.94 19.38
N ASN A 625 -10.13 -20.07 18.19
CA ASN A 625 -10.56 -21.12 17.27
C ASN A 625 -10.28 -22.49 17.92
N PRO A 626 -11.33 -23.31 18.16
CA PRO A 626 -11.22 -24.60 18.83
C PRO A 626 -10.36 -25.58 18.02
N PHE A 627 -10.41 -25.49 16.70
CA PHE A 627 -9.77 -26.45 15.80
C PHE A 627 -8.27 -26.24 15.60
N LEU A 628 -7.65 -25.26 16.25
CA LEU A 628 -6.20 -25.10 16.18
C LEU A 628 -5.49 -26.00 17.21
N VAL A 629 -4.51 -26.77 16.74
CA VAL A 629 -3.59 -27.53 17.56
C VAL A 629 -2.65 -26.56 18.29
N ARG A 630 -2.55 -26.73 19.61
CA ARG A 630 -1.75 -25.88 20.51
C ARG A 630 -0.95 -26.71 21.49
N ALA A 631 0.11 -26.11 21.99
CA ALA A 631 0.82 -26.61 23.16
C ALA A 631 0.33 -25.89 24.41
N PHE A 632 0.25 -26.59 25.54
CA PHE A 632 -0.15 -26.03 26.83
C PHE A 632 0.94 -26.35 27.83
N ALA A 633 1.56 -25.30 28.38
CA ALA A 633 2.54 -25.41 29.44
C ALA A 633 1.81 -25.38 30.78
N GLN A 634 1.91 -26.47 31.54
CA GLN A 634 1.33 -26.63 32.86
C GLN A 634 2.45 -26.67 33.90
N TRP A 635 2.46 -25.70 34.81
CA TRP A 635 3.27 -25.75 36.02
C TRP A 635 2.50 -26.48 37.11
N ARG A 636 3.07 -27.57 37.61
CA ARG A 636 2.53 -28.35 38.72
C ARG A 636 3.44 -28.25 39.92
N GLU A 637 2.86 -27.99 41.07
CA GLU A 637 3.62 -28.01 42.32
C GLU A 637 3.98 -29.46 42.66
N ILE A 638 5.25 -29.69 43.01
CA ILE A 638 5.69 -30.97 43.56
C ILE A 638 5.51 -30.85 45.07
N SER A 639 4.40 -31.38 45.59
CA SER A 639 4.14 -31.42 47.04
C SER A 639 5.28 -32.13 47.76
N GLN A 640 5.69 -31.62 48.92
CA GLN A 640 6.61 -32.33 49.81
C GLN A 640 6.04 -33.72 50.18
N PRO A 641 6.89 -34.73 50.43
CA PRO A 641 6.53 -36.16 50.39
C PRO A 641 5.56 -36.67 51.47
N GLU A 642 4.90 -35.81 52.25
CA GLU A 642 4.22 -36.22 53.48
C GLU A 642 2.84 -36.87 53.26
N ILE A 643 2.25 -36.83 52.06
CA ILE A 643 0.97 -37.49 51.76
C ILE A 643 1.02 -38.19 50.37
N PRO A 644 1.16 -39.52 50.30
CA PRO A 644 1.46 -40.27 49.06
C PRO A 644 0.41 -40.25 47.93
N ASP A 645 -0.78 -39.66 48.12
CA ASP A 645 -1.89 -39.74 47.15
C ASP A 645 -2.51 -38.39 46.76
N THR A 646 -1.83 -37.27 47.04
CA THR A 646 -2.37 -35.95 46.65
C THR A 646 -1.94 -35.62 45.22
N PRO A 647 -2.88 -35.49 44.25
CA PRO A 647 -2.52 -35.18 42.87
C PRO A 647 -1.83 -33.82 42.78
N SER A 648 -0.72 -33.75 42.03
CA SER A 648 0.04 -32.52 41.82
C SER A 648 -0.85 -31.43 41.21
N ARG A 649 -1.06 -30.35 41.97
CA ARG A 649 -1.97 -29.27 41.60
C ARG A 649 -1.36 -28.45 40.47
N VAL A 650 -2.12 -28.26 39.38
CA VAL A 650 -1.75 -27.30 38.32
C VAL A 650 -1.92 -25.90 38.90
N VAL A 651 -0.80 -25.18 39.05
CA VAL A 651 -0.75 -23.83 39.64
C VAL A 651 -0.86 -22.76 38.55
N HIS A 652 -0.32 -23.05 37.37
CA HIS A 652 -0.36 -22.13 36.24
C HIS A 652 -0.43 -22.90 34.92
N GLU A 653 -1.33 -22.48 34.01
CA GLU A 653 -1.42 -23.01 32.66
C GLU A 653 -1.33 -21.87 31.64
N GLN A 654 -0.51 -22.08 30.61
CA GLN A 654 -0.35 -21.15 29.51
C GLN A 654 -0.50 -21.86 28.16
N ALA A 655 -1.46 -21.40 27.36
CA ALA A 655 -1.60 -21.83 25.97
C ALA A 655 -0.54 -21.18 25.07
N LEU A 656 0.09 -21.99 24.23
CA LEU A 656 1.14 -21.64 23.28
C LEU A 656 0.65 -21.93 21.87
N THR A 657 0.63 -20.90 21.04
CA THR A 657 0.29 -21.03 19.62
C THR A 657 1.46 -21.56 18.82
N LEU A 658 1.21 -22.62 18.07
CA LEU A 658 2.16 -23.13 17.09
C LEU A 658 2.24 -22.17 15.89
N GLY A 659 3.44 -21.94 15.38
CA GLY A 659 3.69 -20.95 14.33
C GLY A 659 3.57 -21.47 12.91
N TRP A 660 3.30 -22.77 12.74
CA TRP A 660 3.37 -23.52 11.49
C TRP A 660 2.47 -24.76 11.55
N ASP A 661 1.85 -25.16 10.43
CA ASP A 661 1.07 -26.40 10.35
C ASP A 661 2.03 -27.58 10.24
N LEU A 662 1.87 -28.61 11.08
CA LEU A 662 2.86 -29.69 11.15
C LEU A 662 2.44 -30.87 10.29
N ARG A 663 3.24 -31.22 9.29
CA ARG A 663 3.05 -32.46 8.51
C ARG A 663 3.50 -33.68 9.32
N PRO A 664 3.01 -34.89 9.00
CA PRO A 664 3.54 -36.14 9.54
C PRO A 664 5.07 -36.24 9.44
N GLY A 665 5.71 -36.69 10.52
CA GLY A 665 7.15 -36.88 10.67
C GLY A 665 7.98 -35.61 10.81
N GLU A 666 7.37 -34.42 10.80
CA GLU A 666 8.12 -33.15 10.84
C GLU A 666 8.40 -32.69 12.28
N PRO A 667 9.68 -32.51 12.66
CA PRO A 667 10.03 -31.82 13.90
C PRO A 667 9.97 -30.30 13.72
N TYR A 668 9.23 -29.63 14.60
CA TYR A 668 9.10 -28.18 14.65
C TYR A 668 9.64 -27.64 15.98
N ALA A 669 10.75 -26.92 15.90
CA ALA A 669 11.37 -26.24 17.04
C ALA A 669 10.92 -24.77 17.11
N PHE A 670 10.53 -24.31 18.29
CA PHE A 670 10.22 -22.91 18.55
C PHE A 670 10.58 -22.50 19.98
N PHE A 671 10.82 -21.20 20.15
CA PHE A 671 11.06 -20.59 21.46
C PHE A 671 9.74 -20.10 22.06
N ALA A 672 9.45 -20.51 23.27
CA ALA A 672 8.27 -20.09 24.03
C ALA A 672 8.69 -19.23 25.23
N LYS A 673 8.04 -18.07 25.39
CA LYS A 673 8.12 -17.28 26.62
C LYS A 673 7.04 -17.79 27.57
N LEU A 674 7.46 -18.39 28.68
CA LEU A 674 6.61 -18.94 29.72
C LEU A 674 6.54 -17.97 30.89
N THR A 675 5.34 -17.69 31.36
CA THR A 675 5.13 -17.03 32.65
C THR A 675 5.47 -18.03 33.75
N THR A 676 6.31 -17.62 34.70
CA THR A 676 6.76 -18.50 35.79
C THR A 676 5.79 -18.45 36.97
N PRO A 677 5.75 -19.47 37.84
CA PRO A 677 4.90 -19.48 39.03
C PRO A 677 5.18 -18.27 39.95
N PRO A 678 4.16 -17.82 40.71
CA PRO A 678 4.29 -16.64 41.55
C PRO A 678 5.04 -16.85 42.87
N VAL A 679 5.23 -18.11 43.29
CA VAL A 679 5.87 -18.49 44.55
C VAL A 679 7.11 -19.34 44.24
N PRO A 680 8.26 -19.13 44.91
CA PRO A 680 9.41 -20.02 44.80
C PRO A 680 9.07 -21.46 45.21
N GLY A 681 9.76 -22.43 44.63
CA GLY A 681 9.55 -23.85 44.93
C GLY A 681 10.01 -24.80 43.83
N SER A 682 9.87 -26.09 44.08
CA SER A 682 10.09 -27.13 43.08
C SER A 682 8.81 -27.38 42.29
N TYR A 683 8.88 -27.14 40.98
CA TYR A 683 7.76 -27.34 40.07
C TYR A 683 8.10 -28.36 39.00
N SER A 684 7.09 -29.10 38.58
CA SER A 684 7.13 -29.84 37.35
C SER A 684 6.50 -29.04 36.21
N LEU A 685 7.27 -28.74 35.18
CA LEU A 685 6.78 -28.12 33.95
C LEU A 685 6.43 -29.21 32.94
N ALA A 686 5.13 -29.46 32.75
CA ALA A 686 4.62 -30.41 31.78
C ALA A 686 4.09 -29.69 30.52
N LEU A 687 4.43 -30.20 29.34
CA LEU A 687 3.84 -29.77 28.07
C LEU A 687 2.85 -30.80 27.55
N LYS A 688 1.67 -30.33 27.15
CA LYS A 688 0.65 -31.12 26.47
C LYS A 688 0.28 -30.52 25.13
N ILE A 689 -0.18 -31.35 24.20
CA ILE A 689 -0.76 -30.92 22.92
C ILE A 689 -2.26 -31.18 22.94
N GLY A 690 -3.03 -30.23 22.44
CA GLY A 690 -4.49 -30.33 22.42
C GLY A 690 -5.14 -29.45 21.36
N GLN A 691 -6.43 -29.72 21.16
CA GLN A 691 -7.39 -28.95 20.38
C GLN A 691 -8.56 -28.64 21.32
N GLY A 692 -9.24 -27.49 21.16
CA GLY A 692 -10.34 -27.09 22.04
C GLY A 692 -11.69 -27.63 21.57
N GLU A 693 -12.57 -27.98 22.49
CA GLU A 693 -14.03 -28.00 22.31
C GLU A 693 -14.58 -27.08 23.41
N ASP A 694 -15.11 -25.91 23.04
CA ASP A 694 -15.85 -25.00 23.93
C ASP A 694 -15.17 -24.62 25.25
N GLY A 695 -13.88 -24.27 25.19
CA GLY A 695 -13.12 -23.84 26.37
C GLY A 695 -12.67 -24.98 27.28
N SER A 696 -12.96 -26.24 26.93
CA SER A 696 -12.43 -27.42 27.59
C SER A 696 -11.29 -28.05 26.77
N PHE A 697 -10.23 -28.48 27.47
CA PHE A 697 -9.01 -29.03 26.89
C PHE A 697 -9.16 -30.54 26.64
N ARG A 698 -9.14 -30.96 25.37
CA ARG A 698 -8.95 -32.38 25.02
C ARG A 698 -7.46 -32.64 24.83
N SER A 699 -6.83 -33.31 25.80
CA SER A 699 -5.48 -33.84 25.65
C SER A 699 -5.50 -34.84 24.49
N LEU A 700 -4.70 -34.56 23.47
CA LEU A 700 -4.47 -35.48 22.38
C LEU A 700 -3.39 -36.47 22.84
N GLY A 701 -3.39 -37.72 22.35
CA GLY A 701 -2.56 -38.84 22.84
C GLY A 701 -1.05 -38.69 22.55
N VAL A 702 -0.48 -37.53 22.86
CA VAL A 702 0.92 -37.14 22.68
C VAL A 702 1.68 -37.38 23.98
N THR A 703 2.87 -37.95 23.88
CA THR A 703 3.75 -38.15 25.04
C THR A 703 4.09 -36.79 25.65
N SER A 704 3.67 -36.53 26.89
CA SER A 704 3.97 -35.28 27.58
C SER A 704 5.46 -35.20 27.90
N ALA A 705 6.10 -34.09 27.57
CA ALA A 705 7.42 -33.77 28.09
C ALA A 705 7.27 -33.12 29.46
N GLU A 706 8.11 -33.53 30.40
CA GLU A 706 8.08 -33.05 31.77
C GLU A 706 9.52 -32.73 32.20
N GLN A 707 9.72 -31.55 32.78
CA GLN A 707 11.02 -31.12 33.31
C GLN A 707 10.82 -30.56 34.72
N ILE A 708 11.59 -31.06 35.68
CA ILE A 708 11.61 -30.52 37.05
C ILE A 708 12.42 -29.23 37.05
N ILE A 709 11.84 -28.18 37.61
CA ILE A 709 12.38 -26.82 37.64
C ILE A 709 12.34 -26.28 39.05
N GLU A 710 13.49 -25.83 39.55
CA GLU A 710 13.54 -24.99 40.73
C GLU A 710 13.26 -23.53 40.35
N VAL A 711 12.24 -22.97 40.99
CA VAL A 711 11.87 -21.56 40.89
C VAL A 711 12.36 -20.87 42.16
N LEU A 712 13.23 -19.88 41.99
CA LEU A 712 13.85 -19.13 43.09
C LEU A 712 13.14 -17.79 43.28
N ASP A 713 13.32 -17.19 44.45
CA ASP A 713 12.90 -15.80 44.67
C ASP A 713 13.53 -14.89 43.62
N ALA A 714 12.74 -13.92 43.14
CA ALA A 714 13.27 -12.88 42.29
C ALA A 714 14.27 -12.06 43.12
N GLU A 715 15.56 -12.16 42.83
CA GLU A 715 16.51 -11.22 43.41
C GLU A 715 16.06 -9.79 43.05
N PRO A 716 16.05 -8.85 44.01
CA PRO A 716 15.74 -7.47 43.72
C PRO A 716 16.76 -6.97 42.70
N VAL A 717 16.29 -6.61 41.51
CA VAL A 717 17.12 -5.98 40.48
C VAL A 717 17.69 -4.69 41.08
N SER A 718 19.01 -4.67 41.32
CA SER A 718 19.73 -3.44 41.66
C SER A 718 19.51 -2.42 40.54
N PRO A 719 19.13 -1.17 40.85
CA PRO A 719 19.00 -0.13 39.85
C PRO A 719 20.39 0.42 39.52
N ASP A 720 21.08 -0.18 38.54
CA ASP A 720 22.26 0.42 37.88
C ASP A 720 22.03 0.55 36.36
#